data_AF-A0A0V0W206-F1
#
_entry.id   AF-A0A0V0W206-F1
#
_cell.length_a   1.000
_cell.length_b   1.000
_cell.length_c   1.000
_cell.angle_alpha   90.00
_cell.angle_beta   90.00
_cell.angle_gamma   90.00
#
_symmetry.space_group_name_H-M   'P 1'
#
loop_
_entity.id
_entity.type
_entity.pdbx_description
1 polymer ?
#
loop_
_entity_poly.entity_id
_entity_poly.type
_entity_poly.pdbx_seq_one_letter_code
_entity_poly.pdbx_strand_id
1 'polypeptide(L)'
;MKRLTREFTNASLIQYKVVIYKAPARNIGKALIAGVNANAWQNTQDLTGPNNHAVAKSLEHVIEANPGNKFIAYNNILPDVPKVKTKSNSKVLMMNPNNVDEASWIVHTIPGFPNALTGYVFPPAEIQKGHLFICLTIKKSEIDAIAMALRIATSLIYHNDIPDDPARPNLKKLVNGESRLTPPLTVNRQISTADAAGLKVTIYSKSEKSKYEIYRRVLVKKLKTGIKVWTTRDKILKSDCRILNRNIKLVTSRIAVDGHESSLESDVSQWLISEPGNKFCVIDKPYHKSQIKEPAMAKSQTKEAAVAVCIDDATIFGHFNLIENLQQQKKLLNDLIGAIMYKAPTQNRGKALIAGAAGAWQDTVAVTGENGHSFAKALEHVIAADATNKFIAYNNIPPDVPKVNTKSNSKGLLMMNPRDADEASWIVHTVPGFPKALRGYVFPPAEIQKGHLLICLTIKESEIDAIAMALRIATPLIYHNDIPDAEIDSRPNLKKLANAASRLTPPLTVTRDISTAAPGGLKVTIYSKGEKSKYEIYRRVLVKKLKTSIKVWTTRDKILKSDCRIFNRNIKLVTSPITISGHASSLESDVSQWLISDPGNKFCAVDKPYHKSQTKEPAIAVCIDDATIFGHFNLIGQNVENCA
;
A
#
# COMPACT_ATOMS: atom_id res chain seq x y z
N MET A 1 42.92 14.21 -21.47
CA MET A 1 42.11 14.22 -20.23
C MET A 1 41.53 15.61 -19.99
N LYS A 2 40.28 15.87 -20.41
CA LYS A 2 39.36 16.96 -20.00
C LYS A 2 38.22 17.07 -21.04
N ARG A 3 37.06 16.48 -20.74
CA ARG A 3 35.71 16.64 -21.34
C ARG A 3 34.89 15.40 -20.93
N LEU A 4 34.53 15.29 -19.65
CA LEU A 4 33.15 15.50 -19.16
C LEU A 4 33.16 16.10 -17.73
N THR A 5 34.02 17.09 -17.47
CA THR A 5 34.23 17.67 -16.13
C THR A 5 34.15 19.20 -16.07
N ARG A 6 33.25 19.83 -16.83
CA ARG A 6 32.92 21.25 -16.58
C ARG A 6 31.42 21.46 -16.38
N GLU A 7 31.14 21.82 -15.12
CA GLU A 7 29.94 22.48 -14.57
C GLU A 7 28.66 21.65 -14.45
N PHE A 8 28.61 20.80 -13.42
CA PHE A 8 27.36 20.32 -12.83
C PHE A 8 27.24 20.88 -11.41
N THR A 9 26.35 21.84 -11.20
CA THR A 9 25.99 22.39 -9.88
C THR A 9 25.00 21.52 -9.10
N ASN A 10 24.81 20.25 -9.46
CA ASN A 10 24.06 19.29 -8.64
C ASN A 10 24.71 17.90 -8.69
N ALA A 11 25.36 17.53 -7.59
CA ALA A 11 26.22 16.36 -7.44
C ALA A 11 25.49 15.00 -7.32
N SER A 12 24.20 14.90 -7.62
CA SER A 12 23.37 13.70 -7.31
C SER A 12 23.08 12.75 -8.48
N LEU A 13 23.56 13.03 -9.70
CA LEU A 13 23.22 12.26 -10.92
C LEU A 13 24.41 11.54 -11.60
N ILE A 14 25.52 11.38 -10.89
CA ILE A 14 26.74 10.71 -11.40
C ILE A 14 26.56 9.18 -11.54
N GLN A 15 25.43 8.61 -11.07
CA GLN A 15 25.17 7.17 -11.13
C GLN A 15 23.72 6.91 -11.58
N TYR A 16 23.48 6.72 -12.88
CA TYR A 16 22.15 6.40 -13.42
C TYR A 16 21.73 4.99 -12.94
N LYS A 17 21.07 4.91 -11.78
CA LYS A 17 20.45 3.68 -11.23
C LYS A 17 18.97 3.97 -10.94
N VAL A 18 18.25 4.38 -11.96
CA VAL A 18 16.94 5.02 -11.81
C VAL A 18 15.86 4.16 -12.43
N VAL A 19 14.75 3.99 -11.70
CA VAL A 19 13.48 3.47 -12.23
C VAL A 19 12.52 4.66 -12.39
N ILE A 20 11.98 4.85 -13.60
CA ILE A 20 11.07 5.95 -13.89
C ILE A 20 9.75 5.39 -14.38
N TYR A 21 8.66 5.81 -13.74
CA TYR A 21 7.29 5.52 -14.14
C TYR A 21 6.65 6.77 -14.75
N LYS A 22 6.31 6.72 -16.03
CA LYS A 22 5.51 7.74 -16.72
C LYS A 22 4.06 7.30 -16.69
N ALA A 23 3.19 8.10 -16.09
CA ALA A 23 1.75 7.84 -16.11
C ALA A 23 1.12 8.17 -17.48
N PRO A 24 -0.05 7.59 -17.79
CA PRO A 24 -0.83 7.96 -18.98
C PRO A 24 -1.16 9.44 -19.01
N ALA A 25 -1.14 10.05 -20.21
CA ALA A 25 -1.46 11.47 -20.44
C ALA A 25 -0.64 12.49 -19.63
N ARG A 26 0.53 12.08 -19.11
CA ARG A 26 1.46 12.96 -18.38
C ARG A 26 2.81 13.01 -19.08
N ASN A 27 3.35 14.21 -19.24
CA ASN A 27 4.70 14.38 -19.80
C ASN A 27 5.80 14.20 -18.74
N ILE A 28 5.46 14.39 -17.47
CA ILE A 28 6.35 14.19 -16.32
C ILE A 28 6.19 12.77 -15.79
N GLY A 29 7.30 12.08 -15.57
CA GLY A 29 7.37 10.82 -14.84
C GLY A 29 7.74 10.97 -13.36
N LYS A 30 7.57 9.89 -12.62
CA LYS A 30 7.98 9.70 -11.23
C LYS A 30 9.21 8.79 -11.18
N ALA A 31 10.31 9.23 -10.57
CA ALA A 31 11.58 8.53 -10.52
C ALA A 31 11.91 8.02 -9.11
N LEU A 32 12.55 6.85 -9.05
CA LEU A 32 13.19 6.29 -7.87
C LEU A 32 14.66 6.01 -8.19
N ILE A 33 15.56 6.46 -7.33
CA ILE A 33 17.01 6.29 -7.47
C ILE A 33 17.44 5.19 -6.50
N ALA A 34 18.18 4.18 -6.95
CA ALA A 34 18.69 3.12 -6.07
C ALA A 34 19.91 3.59 -5.26
N GLY A 35 19.99 3.20 -3.98
CA GLY A 35 21.22 3.29 -3.16
C GLY A 35 21.42 4.54 -2.29
N VAL A 36 20.81 5.70 -2.56
CA VAL A 36 21.00 6.93 -1.73
C VAL A 36 19.70 7.73 -1.61
N ASN A 37 19.26 8.10 -0.40
CA ASN A 37 18.12 9.00 -0.13
C ASN A 37 16.82 8.70 -0.91
N ALA A 38 16.56 7.44 -1.24
CA ALA A 38 15.42 6.99 -2.02
C ALA A 38 14.10 6.94 -1.22
N ASN A 39 13.88 7.92 -0.34
CA ASN A 39 12.79 7.88 0.64
C ASN A 39 11.42 8.24 0.03
N ALA A 40 11.38 8.71 -1.22
CA ALA A 40 10.14 9.09 -1.92
C ALA A 40 10.32 9.10 -3.45
N TRP A 41 9.19 9.03 -4.16
CA TRP A 41 9.10 9.32 -5.59
C TRP A 41 9.49 10.78 -5.87
N GLN A 42 10.28 11.00 -6.93
CA GLN A 42 10.69 12.34 -7.36
C GLN A 42 10.09 12.67 -8.72
N ASN A 43 9.61 13.90 -8.91
CA ASN A 43 9.18 14.35 -10.23
C ASN A 43 10.40 14.46 -11.16
N THR A 44 10.26 13.93 -12.36
CA THR A 44 11.20 14.18 -13.46
C THR A 44 10.88 15.52 -14.14
N GLN A 45 11.78 16.00 -14.99
CA GLN A 45 11.42 17.01 -15.98
C GLN A 45 10.54 16.38 -17.07
N ASP A 46 9.99 17.20 -17.97
CA ASP A 46 9.21 16.71 -19.12
C ASP A 46 10.05 15.71 -19.94
N LEU A 47 9.57 14.46 -20.00
CA LEU A 47 10.22 13.33 -20.67
C LEU A 47 10.04 13.33 -22.20
N THR A 48 9.20 14.21 -22.74
CA THR A 48 8.90 14.29 -24.17
C THR A 48 9.90 15.15 -24.95
N GLY A 49 10.66 16.01 -24.24
CA GLY A 49 11.73 16.82 -24.82
C GLY A 49 13.13 16.35 -24.39
N PRO A 50 14.20 16.87 -25.02
CA PRO A 50 15.60 16.55 -24.69
C PRO A 50 16.09 17.23 -23.39
N ASN A 51 15.18 17.55 -22.48
CA ASN A 51 15.50 18.23 -21.23
C ASN A 51 16.48 17.39 -20.41
N ASN A 52 17.16 18.02 -19.45
CA ASN A 52 18.26 17.48 -18.64
C ASN A 52 17.83 16.39 -17.63
N HIS A 53 17.08 15.37 -18.08
CA HIS A 53 16.57 14.26 -17.28
C HIS A 53 17.30 12.95 -17.59
N ALA A 54 17.18 11.97 -16.69
CA ALA A 54 17.94 10.72 -16.74
C ALA A 54 17.77 9.93 -18.06
N VAL A 55 16.57 9.89 -18.66
CA VAL A 55 16.33 9.18 -19.93
C VAL A 55 17.10 9.81 -21.10
N ALA A 56 16.94 11.11 -21.36
CA ALA A 56 17.61 11.82 -22.46
C ALA A 56 19.13 11.77 -22.28
N LYS A 57 19.64 11.97 -21.07
CA LYS A 57 21.07 11.84 -20.78
C LYS A 57 21.63 10.46 -21.04
N SER A 58 20.92 9.42 -20.61
CA SER A 58 21.37 8.05 -20.84
C SER A 58 21.40 7.71 -22.34
N LEU A 59 20.64 8.47 -23.15
CA LEU A 59 20.52 8.34 -24.60
C LEU A 59 21.32 9.37 -25.40
N GLU A 60 22.01 10.31 -24.77
CA GLU A 60 22.61 11.49 -25.43
C GLU A 60 23.49 11.11 -26.64
N HIS A 61 24.24 10.02 -26.53
CA HIS A 61 25.12 9.52 -27.59
C HIS A 61 24.51 8.42 -28.48
N VAL A 62 23.22 8.13 -28.25
CA VAL A 62 22.38 7.25 -29.08
C VAL A 62 21.55 8.10 -30.04
N ILE A 63 21.12 9.28 -29.59
CA ILE A 63 20.33 10.24 -30.39
C ILE A 63 21.20 11.15 -31.26
N GLU A 64 22.45 11.39 -30.86
CA GLU A 64 23.43 12.20 -31.58
C GLU A 64 24.76 11.44 -31.73
N ALA A 65 25.42 11.61 -32.88
CA ALA A 65 26.67 10.92 -33.17
C ALA A 65 27.79 11.38 -32.24
N ASN A 66 28.50 10.43 -31.61
CA ASN A 66 29.67 10.70 -30.80
C ASN A 66 30.86 9.84 -31.27
N PRO A 67 32.04 10.43 -31.54
CA PRO A 67 33.19 9.67 -32.03
C PRO A 67 33.70 8.65 -30.99
N GLY A 68 33.56 8.94 -29.70
CA GLY A 68 34.10 8.13 -28.60
C GLY A 68 33.13 7.12 -27.99
N ASN A 69 31.81 7.24 -28.19
CA ASN A 69 30.82 6.29 -27.69
C ASN A 69 30.26 5.43 -28.82
N LYS A 70 29.90 4.18 -28.50
CA LYS A 70 29.30 3.19 -29.40
C LYS A 70 28.13 2.50 -28.70
N PHE A 71 27.12 2.09 -29.43
CA PHE A 71 25.93 1.47 -28.89
C PHE A 71 25.34 0.39 -29.81
N ILE A 72 24.57 -0.47 -29.17
CA ILE A 72 23.66 -1.41 -29.81
C ILE A 72 22.25 -1.01 -29.44
N ALA A 73 21.41 -0.89 -30.45
CA ALA A 73 19.99 -0.69 -30.28
C ALA A 73 19.25 -1.92 -30.80
N TYR A 74 18.36 -2.45 -29.96
CA TYR A 74 17.75 -3.75 -30.20
C TYR A 74 16.27 -3.78 -29.86
N ASN A 75 15.58 -4.79 -30.41
CA ASN A 75 14.15 -4.95 -30.29
C ASN A 75 13.73 -6.44 -30.21
N ASN A 76 12.48 -6.70 -29.86
CA ASN A 76 11.96 -8.05 -29.60
C ASN A 76 11.03 -8.62 -30.68
N ILE A 77 10.81 -7.94 -31.83
CA ILE A 77 9.93 -8.39 -32.94
C ILE A 77 10.59 -8.14 -34.31
N LEU A 78 10.46 -9.11 -35.24
CA LEU A 78 11.02 -9.07 -36.61
C LEU A 78 10.45 -7.91 -37.45
N PRO A 79 11.29 -7.09 -38.11
CA PRO A 79 10.87 -6.19 -39.17
C PRO A 79 10.97 -6.92 -40.52
N ASP A 80 9.92 -7.61 -40.96
CA ASP A 80 9.81 -8.04 -42.37
C ASP A 80 8.37 -8.40 -42.77
N VAL A 81 7.46 -7.43 -42.58
CA VAL A 81 6.18 -7.40 -43.31
C VAL A 81 5.92 -5.95 -43.71
N PRO A 82 5.84 -5.60 -45.02
CA PRO A 82 5.70 -4.22 -45.53
C PRO A 82 4.45 -3.44 -45.12
N LYS A 83 3.68 -3.88 -44.11
CA LYS A 83 2.48 -3.21 -43.59
C LYS A 83 2.39 -3.20 -42.05
N VAL A 84 3.42 -3.65 -41.32
CA VAL A 84 3.38 -3.69 -39.84
C VAL A 84 4.14 -2.48 -39.29
N LYS A 85 3.38 -1.45 -38.92
CA LYS A 85 3.87 -0.33 -38.10
C LYS A 85 4.61 -0.87 -36.87
N THR A 86 5.82 -0.35 -36.64
CA THR A 86 6.71 -0.53 -35.49
C THR A 86 5.99 -0.60 -34.13
N LYS A 87 5.61 -1.79 -33.66
CA LYS A 87 4.88 -2.02 -32.39
C LYS A 87 5.71 -2.72 -31.30
N SER A 88 7.03 -2.62 -31.34
CA SER A 88 7.91 -3.40 -30.46
C SER A 88 8.84 -2.51 -29.62
N ASN A 89 8.96 -2.83 -28.33
CA ASN A 89 9.73 -2.09 -27.31
C ASN A 89 11.22 -2.18 -27.60
N SER A 90 11.76 -1.13 -28.24
CA SER A 90 13.19 -1.02 -28.48
C SER A 90 13.91 -0.78 -27.14
N LYS A 91 15.16 -1.22 -27.02
CA LYS A 91 16.00 -1.11 -25.83
C LYS A 91 17.43 -0.82 -26.29
N VAL A 92 18.25 -0.20 -25.43
CA VAL A 92 19.58 0.28 -25.85
C VAL A 92 20.65 -0.09 -24.85
N LEU A 93 21.78 -0.54 -25.38
CA LEU A 93 23.00 -0.83 -24.63
C LEU A 93 24.14 0.01 -25.22
N MET A 94 24.77 0.85 -24.41
CA MET A 94 25.82 1.77 -24.84
C MET A 94 27.13 1.51 -24.09
N MET A 95 28.26 1.70 -24.76
CA MET A 95 29.59 1.65 -24.16
C MET A 95 30.52 2.71 -24.74
N ASN A 96 31.52 3.10 -23.98
CA ASN A 96 32.70 3.79 -24.49
C ASN A 96 33.80 2.76 -24.80
N PRO A 97 34.21 2.54 -26.05
CA PRO A 97 35.28 1.59 -26.35
C PRO A 97 36.63 1.98 -25.74
N ASN A 98 36.88 3.28 -25.57
CA ASN A 98 38.16 3.84 -25.12
C ASN A 98 38.25 4.01 -23.60
N ASN A 99 37.17 3.77 -22.85
CA ASN A 99 37.14 3.83 -21.40
C ASN A 99 36.72 2.46 -20.83
N VAL A 100 37.44 1.98 -19.82
CA VAL A 100 37.31 0.61 -19.31
C VAL A 100 36.07 0.44 -18.42
N ASP A 101 35.54 1.53 -17.86
CA ASP A 101 34.49 1.50 -16.82
C ASP A 101 33.18 2.24 -17.17
N GLU A 102 32.99 2.67 -18.42
CA GLU A 102 31.80 3.45 -18.83
C GLU A 102 30.91 2.68 -19.81
N ALA A 103 29.83 2.10 -19.30
CA ALA A 103 28.73 1.57 -20.09
C ALA A 103 27.37 1.87 -19.43
N SER A 104 26.32 1.98 -20.26
CA SER A 104 24.95 2.20 -19.79
C SER A 104 23.99 1.23 -20.47
N TRP A 105 22.94 0.88 -19.74
CA TRP A 105 21.88 0.01 -20.24
C TRP A 105 20.52 0.57 -19.89
N ILE A 106 19.67 0.71 -20.91
CA ILE A 106 18.33 1.27 -20.79
C ILE A 106 17.31 0.25 -21.25
N VAL A 107 16.36 -0.02 -20.36
CA VAL A 107 15.22 -0.91 -20.60
C VAL A 107 13.95 -0.10 -20.45
N HIS A 108 13.09 -0.11 -21.47
CA HIS A 108 11.82 0.60 -21.40
C HIS A 108 10.70 -0.11 -22.18
N THR A 109 9.49 0.43 -22.07
CA THR A 109 8.26 -0.16 -22.64
C THR A 109 7.66 0.67 -23.77
N ILE A 110 8.48 1.46 -24.47
CA ILE A 110 8.03 2.39 -25.51
C ILE A 110 8.33 1.79 -26.88
N PRO A 111 7.30 1.54 -27.72
CA PRO A 111 7.50 1.11 -29.09
C PRO A 111 8.23 2.16 -29.94
N GLY A 112 9.23 1.75 -30.71
CA GLY A 112 9.90 2.62 -31.69
C GLY A 112 10.70 3.78 -31.09
N PHE A 113 11.14 3.67 -29.84
CA PHE A 113 11.98 4.66 -29.17
C PHE A 113 13.24 3.99 -28.60
N PRO A 114 14.42 4.63 -28.59
CA PRO A 114 14.75 5.81 -29.37
C PRO A 114 14.96 5.46 -30.85
N ASN A 115 14.88 6.46 -31.72
CA ASN A 115 15.37 6.33 -33.08
C ASN A 115 16.84 6.73 -33.12
N ALA A 116 17.71 5.78 -33.43
CA ALA A 116 19.16 5.97 -33.46
C ALA A 116 19.55 7.13 -34.39
N LEU A 117 20.38 8.06 -33.91
CA LEU A 117 20.98 9.17 -34.67
C LEU A 117 19.98 10.14 -35.34
N THR A 118 18.76 10.26 -34.80
CA THR A 118 17.72 11.18 -35.34
C THR A 118 17.30 12.26 -34.35
N GLY A 119 18.05 12.46 -33.27
CA GLY A 119 17.68 13.34 -32.17
C GLY A 119 16.67 12.71 -31.20
N TYR A 120 16.38 13.42 -30.11
CA TYR A 120 15.43 12.97 -29.10
C TYR A 120 13.99 13.22 -29.57
N VAL A 121 13.32 12.18 -30.06
CA VAL A 121 11.91 12.26 -30.47
C VAL A 121 11.09 11.26 -29.66
N PHE A 122 10.32 11.76 -28.71
CA PHE A 122 9.36 10.93 -27.98
C PHE A 122 8.13 10.67 -28.85
N PRO A 123 7.69 9.40 -29.05
CA PRO A 123 6.55 9.11 -29.92
C PRO A 123 5.24 9.75 -29.39
N PRO A 124 4.57 10.64 -30.17
CA PRO A 124 3.38 11.35 -29.68
C PRO A 124 2.23 10.43 -29.26
N ALA A 125 2.05 9.30 -29.95
CA ALA A 125 1.03 8.30 -29.64
C ALA A 125 1.24 7.62 -28.27
N GLU A 126 2.47 7.64 -27.75
CA GLU A 126 2.85 7.00 -26.49
C GLU A 126 2.77 8.01 -25.31
N ILE A 127 2.47 9.29 -25.57
CA ILE A 127 2.20 10.28 -24.51
C ILE A 127 0.93 9.90 -23.72
N GLN A 128 -0.08 9.37 -24.41
CA GLN A 128 -1.35 8.97 -23.80
C GLN A 128 -1.26 7.66 -23.01
N LYS A 129 -0.11 6.99 -23.00
CA LYS A 129 0.08 5.70 -22.34
C LYS A 129 1.04 5.76 -21.17
N GLY A 130 0.86 4.82 -20.25
CA GLY A 130 1.76 4.55 -19.14
C GLY A 130 2.97 3.75 -19.60
N HIS A 131 4.16 4.18 -19.18
CA HIS A 131 5.44 3.56 -19.54
C HIS A 131 6.39 3.50 -18.35
N LEU A 132 7.36 2.59 -18.46
CA LEU A 132 8.39 2.41 -17.46
C LEU A 132 9.77 2.43 -18.10
N PHE A 133 10.74 3.01 -17.40
CA PHE A 133 12.16 3.00 -17.74
C PHE A 133 12.99 2.45 -16.59
N ILE A 134 14.04 1.72 -16.94
CA ILE A 134 15.17 1.41 -16.09
C ILE A 134 16.41 1.96 -16.78
N CYS A 135 17.14 2.85 -16.11
CA CYS A 135 18.42 3.38 -16.57
C CYS A 135 19.51 2.88 -15.61
N LEU A 136 20.48 2.12 -16.12
CA LEU A 136 21.58 1.53 -15.35
C LEU A 136 22.93 1.97 -15.90
N THR A 137 23.83 2.37 -15.01
CA THR A 137 25.26 2.50 -15.29
C THR A 137 25.94 1.17 -14.92
N ILE A 138 26.60 0.53 -15.87
CA ILE A 138 27.18 -0.81 -15.72
C ILE A 138 28.66 -0.79 -16.09
N LYS A 139 29.41 -1.77 -15.58
CA LYS A 139 30.81 -1.95 -16.00
C LYS A 139 30.85 -2.56 -17.40
N LYS A 140 31.85 -2.19 -18.19
CA LYS A 140 32.08 -2.73 -19.54
C LYS A 140 32.30 -4.26 -19.53
N SER A 141 32.75 -4.82 -18.41
CA SER A 141 32.89 -6.26 -18.16
C SER A 141 31.56 -7.02 -18.14
N GLU A 142 30.47 -6.37 -17.76
CA GLU A 142 29.15 -6.99 -17.61
C GLU A 142 28.41 -7.16 -18.96
N ILE A 143 28.88 -6.46 -20.01
CA ILE A 143 28.22 -6.40 -21.32
C ILE A 143 28.06 -7.80 -21.94
N ASP A 144 29.07 -8.66 -21.84
CA ASP A 144 28.99 -9.99 -22.45
C ASP A 144 27.94 -10.89 -21.76
N ALA A 145 27.74 -10.71 -20.45
CA ALA A 145 26.68 -11.39 -19.70
C ALA A 145 25.29 -10.92 -20.13
N ILE A 146 25.12 -9.62 -20.39
CA ILE A 146 23.89 -9.04 -20.96
C ILE A 146 23.66 -9.59 -22.37
N ALA A 147 24.70 -9.57 -23.22
CA ALA A 147 24.61 -10.06 -24.60
C ALA A 147 24.21 -11.54 -24.67
N MET A 148 24.74 -12.37 -23.78
CA MET A 148 24.31 -13.77 -23.66
C MET A 148 22.80 -13.87 -23.36
N ALA A 149 22.30 -13.09 -22.41
CA ALA A 149 20.89 -13.10 -22.04
C ALA A 149 19.99 -12.63 -23.18
N LEU A 150 20.40 -11.60 -23.92
CA LEU A 150 19.69 -11.09 -25.11
C LEU A 150 19.70 -12.10 -26.27
N ARG A 151 20.81 -12.81 -26.47
CA ARG A 151 20.93 -13.87 -27.49
C ARG A 151 19.97 -15.03 -27.23
N ILE A 152 19.85 -15.47 -25.97
CA ILE A 152 18.84 -16.48 -25.59
C ILE A 152 17.43 -15.99 -25.89
N ALA A 153 17.16 -14.69 -25.68
CA ALA A 153 15.88 -14.08 -25.95
C ALA A 153 15.67 -13.69 -27.42
N THR A 154 16.57 -14.08 -28.33
CA THR A 154 16.50 -13.81 -29.77
C THR A 154 16.21 -12.33 -30.06
N SER A 155 16.84 -11.42 -29.31
CA SER A 155 16.73 -9.98 -29.56
C SER A 155 17.32 -9.62 -30.92
N LEU A 156 16.65 -8.71 -31.63
CA LEU A 156 17.00 -8.25 -32.96
C LEU A 156 17.73 -6.94 -32.88
N ILE A 157 18.93 -6.88 -33.44
CA ILE A 157 19.74 -5.67 -33.50
C ILE A 157 19.35 -4.86 -34.73
N TYR A 158 18.96 -3.61 -34.55
CA TYR A 158 18.65 -2.70 -35.68
C TYR A 158 19.69 -1.60 -35.86
N HIS A 159 20.56 -1.39 -34.87
CA HIS A 159 21.75 -0.54 -34.98
C HIS A 159 22.90 -1.16 -34.19
N ASN A 160 24.09 -1.17 -34.79
CA ASN A 160 25.34 -1.53 -34.14
C ASN A 160 26.49 -0.73 -34.75
N ASP A 161 27.21 0.00 -33.92
CA ASP A 161 28.50 0.62 -34.26
C ASP A 161 29.62 0.14 -33.32
N ILE A 162 29.32 -0.80 -32.40
CA ILE A 162 30.32 -1.37 -31.50
C ILE A 162 31.31 -2.22 -32.32
N PRO A 163 32.62 -1.95 -32.22
CA PRO A 163 33.63 -2.72 -32.92
C PRO A 163 33.73 -4.14 -32.38
N ASP A 164 34.21 -5.05 -33.23
CA ASP A 164 34.51 -6.43 -32.83
C ASP A 164 35.50 -6.44 -31.65
N ASP A 165 35.07 -7.03 -30.53
CA ASP A 165 35.89 -7.19 -29.33
C ASP A 165 36.01 -8.68 -28.96
N PRO A 166 37.20 -9.29 -29.08
CA PRO A 166 37.45 -10.68 -28.71
C PRO A 166 37.10 -11.02 -27.25
N ALA A 167 37.15 -10.04 -26.35
CA ALA A 167 36.77 -10.23 -24.94
C ALA A 167 35.25 -10.35 -24.73
N ARG A 168 34.43 -10.09 -25.76
CA ARG A 168 32.96 -10.16 -25.70
C ARG A 168 32.39 -11.06 -26.82
N PRO A 169 32.65 -12.38 -26.75
CA PRO A 169 32.22 -13.31 -27.80
C PRO A 169 30.70 -13.45 -27.91
N ASN A 170 29.93 -13.30 -26.83
CA ASN A 170 28.47 -13.33 -26.92
C ASN A 170 27.90 -12.07 -27.56
N LEU A 171 28.56 -10.93 -27.37
CA LEU A 171 28.22 -9.67 -28.06
C LEU A 171 28.37 -9.81 -29.57
N LYS A 172 29.52 -10.32 -30.03
CA LYS A 172 29.76 -10.59 -31.45
C LYS A 172 28.69 -11.51 -32.05
N LYS A 173 28.36 -12.60 -31.35
CA LYS A 173 27.30 -13.54 -31.77
C LYS A 173 25.92 -12.90 -31.84
N LEU A 174 25.60 -12.02 -30.88
CA LEU A 174 24.32 -11.30 -30.85
C LEU A 174 24.21 -10.35 -32.05
N VAL A 175 25.26 -9.57 -32.33
CA VAL A 175 25.31 -8.64 -33.48
C VAL A 175 25.22 -9.38 -34.80
N ASN A 176 25.89 -10.53 -34.93
CA ASN A 176 25.85 -11.36 -36.14
C ASN A 176 24.52 -12.13 -36.32
N GLY A 177 23.56 -11.99 -35.40
CA GLY A 177 22.29 -12.71 -35.48
C GLY A 177 22.39 -14.22 -35.23
N GLU A 178 23.48 -14.68 -34.59
CA GLU A 178 23.66 -16.12 -34.29
C GLU A 178 22.68 -16.59 -33.21
N SER A 179 21.57 -17.16 -33.66
CA SER A 179 20.45 -17.64 -32.83
C SER A 179 20.45 -19.16 -32.60
N ARG A 180 21.52 -19.88 -33.00
CA ARG A 180 21.60 -21.34 -32.82
C ARG A 180 21.83 -21.67 -31.34
N LEU A 181 20.73 -21.83 -30.62
CA LEU A 181 20.72 -22.18 -29.19
C LEU A 181 20.81 -23.69 -29.02
N THR A 182 21.95 -24.17 -28.55
CA THR A 182 22.03 -25.45 -27.84
C THR A 182 21.51 -25.25 -26.40
N PRO A 183 20.94 -26.27 -25.75
CA PRO A 183 20.54 -26.17 -24.35
C PRO A 183 21.69 -25.62 -23.47
N PRO A 184 21.39 -24.73 -22.49
CA PRO A 184 20.08 -24.44 -21.93
C PRO A 184 19.28 -23.37 -22.69
N LEU A 185 17.98 -23.64 -22.89
CA LEU A 185 17.02 -22.74 -23.56
C LEU A 185 16.47 -21.61 -22.67
N THR A 186 16.96 -21.53 -21.44
CA THR A 186 16.70 -20.47 -20.47
C THR A 186 17.99 -20.14 -19.73
N VAL A 187 18.26 -18.86 -19.47
CA VAL A 187 19.44 -18.42 -18.73
C VAL A 187 19.04 -17.41 -17.65
N ASN A 188 19.79 -17.38 -16.56
CA ASN A 188 19.81 -16.26 -15.64
C ASN A 188 21.24 -15.72 -15.52
N ARG A 189 21.41 -14.41 -15.60
CA ARG A 189 22.70 -13.74 -15.45
C ARG A 189 22.57 -12.62 -14.44
N GLN A 190 23.49 -12.60 -13.48
CA GLN A 190 23.58 -11.52 -12.52
C GLN A 190 24.71 -10.59 -12.95
N ILE A 191 24.43 -9.30 -12.94
CA ILE A 191 25.37 -8.23 -13.21
C ILE A 191 25.37 -7.24 -12.03
N SER A 192 26.42 -6.43 -11.94
CA SER A 192 26.51 -5.35 -10.96
C SER A 192 26.66 -4.00 -11.66
N THR A 193 26.04 -2.95 -11.12
CA THR A 193 26.24 -1.58 -11.60
C THR A 193 27.64 -1.07 -11.29
N ALA A 194 28.10 -0.03 -12.00
CA ALA A 194 29.39 0.61 -11.75
C ALA A 194 29.32 1.55 -10.52
N ASP A 195 29.98 1.16 -9.40
CA ASP A 195 30.39 1.97 -8.22
C ASP A 195 30.74 1.07 -7.00
N ALA A 196 31.18 1.67 -5.88
CA ALA A 196 31.64 0.98 -4.67
C ALA A 196 30.57 0.15 -3.93
N ALA A 197 29.28 0.46 -4.10
CA ALA A 197 28.16 -0.23 -3.46
C ALA A 197 27.26 -1.02 -4.44
N GLY A 198 27.75 -1.28 -5.66
CA GLY A 198 27.10 -1.96 -6.79
C GLY A 198 25.72 -2.59 -6.56
N LEU A 199 24.69 -2.06 -7.25
CA LEU A 199 23.36 -2.63 -7.29
C LEU A 199 23.38 -3.96 -8.07
N LYS A 200 22.82 -5.01 -7.46
CA LYS A 200 22.70 -6.33 -8.09
C LYS A 200 21.48 -6.38 -8.99
N VAL A 201 21.70 -6.72 -10.26
CA VAL A 201 20.65 -6.86 -11.27
C VAL A 201 20.70 -8.27 -11.85
N THR A 202 19.57 -8.97 -11.88
CA THR A 202 19.45 -10.32 -12.44
C THR A 202 18.57 -10.29 -13.67
N ILE A 203 19.11 -10.78 -14.78
CA ILE A 203 18.44 -10.89 -16.08
C ILE A 203 18.01 -12.35 -16.24
N TYR A 204 16.73 -12.57 -16.49
CA TYR A 204 16.16 -13.88 -16.82
C TYR A 204 15.71 -13.87 -18.26
N SER A 205 16.18 -14.83 -19.05
CA SER A 205 15.81 -14.95 -20.46
C SER A 205 15.34 -16.35 -20.79
N LYS A 206 14.37 -16.43 -21.70
CA LYS A 206 13.97 -17.67 -22.37
C LYS A 206 13.98 -17.49 -23.88
N SER A 207 14.25 -18.59 -24.57
CA SER A 207 14.10 -18.66 -26.03
C SER A 207 12.69 -19.09 -26.44
N GLU A 208 12.34 -18.82 -27.70
CA GLU A 208 11.12 -19.32 -28.35
C GLU A 208 11.04 -20.87 -28.37
N LYS A 209 12.19 -21.56 -28.36
CA LYS A 209 12.28 -23.03 -28.33
C LYS A 209 12.01 -23.62 -26.94
N SER A 210 12.01 -22.79 -25.90
CA SER A 210 11.80 -23.25 -24.52
C SER A 210 10.35 -23.62 -24.28
N LYS A 211 10.10 -24.82 -23.72
CA LYS A 211 8.74 -25.25 -23.32
C LYS A 211 8.20 -24.51 -22.08
N TYR A 212 9.01 -23.65 -21.46
CA TYR A 212 8.66 -22.94 -20.23
C TYR A 212 8.10 -21.56 -20.54
N GLU A 213 7.00 -21.17 -19.88
CA GLU A 213 6.61 -19.77 -19.84
C GLU A 213 7.45 -19.00 -18.79
N ILE A 214 7.57 -17.69 -18.98
CA ILE A 214 8.55 -16.87 -18.25
C ILE A 214 8.15 -16.61 -16.79
N TYR A 215 6.86 -16.51 -16.46
CA TYR A 215 6.40 -16.15 -15.12
C TYR A 215 6.50 -17.31 -14.13
N ARG A 216 5.82 -18.44 -14.37
CA ARG A 216 5.74 -19.55 -13.40
C ARG A 216 6.94 -20.49 -13.47
N ARG A 217 7.33 -20.92 -14.68
CA ARG A 217 8.34 -21.96 -14.91
C ARG A 217 9.77 -21.42 -14.88
N VAL A 218 9.96 -20.12 -15.13
CA VAL A 218 11.26 -19.46 -15.01
C VAL A 218 11.32 -18.59 -13.75
N LEU A 219 10.54 -17.51 -13.65
CA LEU A 219 10.67 -16.52 -12.57
C LEU A 219 10.29 -17.11 -11.19
N VAL A 220 9.06 -17.59 -10.98
CA VAL A 220 8.65 -18.18 -9.69
C VAL A 220 9.56 -19.33 -9.27
N LYS A 221 9.97 -20.18 -10.22
CA LYS A 221 10.89 -21.31 -9.93
C LYS A 221 12.28 -20.83 -9.50
N LYS A 222 12.83 -19.80 -10.15
CA LYS A 222 14.17 -19.28 -9.84
C LYS A 222 14.20 -18.36 -8.63
N LEU A 223 13.17 -17.55 -8.44
CA LEU A 223 13.00 -16.68 -7.27
C LEU A 223 12.65 -17.47 -6.00
N LYS A 224 12.12 -18.70 -6.16
CA LYS A 224 11.68 -19.59 -5.08
C LYS A 224 10.57 -19.02 -4.19
N THR A 225 9.93 -17.93 -4.59
CA THR A 225 8.92 -17.17 -3.86
C THR A 225 7.71 -16.86 -4.75
N GLY A 226 6.61 -16.39 -4.17
CA GLY A 226 5.46 -15.88 -4.91
C GLY A 226 5.81 -14.59 -5.66
N ILE A 227 4.99 -14.20 -6.61
CA ILE A 227 5.12 -12.92 -7.33
C ILE A 227 3.78 -12.22 -7.42
N LYS A 228 3.81 -10.89 -7.40
CA LYS A 228 2.67 -10.03 -7.74
C LYS A 228 2.96 -9.32 -9.03
N VAL A 229 2.02 -9.37 -9.98
CA VAL A 229 2.27 -8.97 -11.37
C VAL A 229 1.30 -7.88 -11.83
N TRP A 230 1.83 -6.76 -12.28
CA TRP A 230 1.14 -5.76 -13.10
C TRP A 230 1.46 -6.03 -14.57
N THR A 231 0.42 -6.30 -15.34
CA THR A 231 0.56 -6.69 -16.74
C THR A 231 -0.76 -6.50 -17.43
N THR A 232 -0.71 -6.00 -18.67
CA THR A 232 -1.81 -6.10 -19.62
C THR A 232 -2.26 -7.56 -19.69
N ARG A 233 -3.57 -7.79 -19.62
CA ARG A 233 -4.17 -9.13 -19.57
C ARG A 233 -5.62 -9.11 -20.00
N ASP A 234 -6.11 -10.26 -20.41
CA ASP A 234 -7.51 -10.54 -20.70
C ASP A 234 -8.32 -10.76 -19.41
N LYS A 235 -9.63 -10.48 -19.44
CA LYS A 235 -10.54 -10.59 -18.28
C LYS A 235 -10.66 -12.02 -17.72
N ILE A 236 -10.16 -13.03 -18.44
CA ILE A 236 -10.27 -14.46 -18.10
C ILE A 236 -9.07 -14.91 -17.24
N LEU A 237 -8.00 -14.12 -17.17
CA LEU A 237 -6.81 -14.45 -16.41
C LEU A 237 -7.05 -14.30 -14.90
N LYS A 238 -6.94 -15.42 -14.17
CA LYS A 238 -7.06 -15.50 -12.72
C LYS A 238 -5.70 -15.74 -12.07
N SER A 239 -5.53 -15.32 -10.81
CA SER A 239 -4.37 -15.64 -9.98
C SER A 239 -4.12 -17.16 -9.94
N ASP A 240 -2.86 -17.57 -9.93
CA ASP A 240 -2.46 -18.98 -9.85
C ASP A 240 -1.94 -19.29 -8.44
N CYS A 241 -2.78 -19.95 -7.63
CA CYS A 241 -2.46 -20.31 -6.24
C CYS A 241 -2.21 -21.83 -6.05
N ARG A 242 -1.84 -22.55 -7.11
CA ARG A 242 -1.74 -24.02 -7.10
C ARG A 242 -0.56 -24.59 -6.30
N ILE A 243 0.39 -23.77 -5.86
CA ILE A 243 1.57 -24.20 -5.11
C ILE A 243 1.65 -23.36 -3.83
N LEU A 244 1.59 -24.01 -2.67
CA LEU A 244 1.75 -23.38 -1.37
C LEU A 244 3.05 -22.55 -1.34
N ASN A 245 2.94 -21.26 -1.00
CA ASN A 245 4.04 -20.28 -0.93
C ASN A 245 4.74 -19.90 -2.26
N ARG A 246 4.16 -20.23 -3.44
CA ARG A 246 4.69 -19.85 -4.77
C ARG A 246 3.57 -19.43 -5.72
N ASN A 247 2.79 -18.45 -5.29
CA ASN A 247 1.61 -17.97 -5.99
C ASN A 247 1.95 -16.89 -7.01
N ILE A 248 1.17 -16.80 -8.09
CA ILE A 248 1.15 -15.64 -8.99
C ILE A 248 -0.11 -14.86 -8.68
N LYS A 249 0.04 -13.72 -7.99
CA LYS A 249 -1.04 -12.77 -7.74
C LYS A 249 -1.02 -11.70 -8.82
N LEU A 250 -2.20 -11.20 -9.17
CA LEU A 250 -2.38 -10.18 -10.19
C LEU A 250 -2.73 -8.86 -9.51
N VAL A 251 -1.96 -7.80 -9.81
CA VAL A 251 -2.26 -6.45 -9.32
C VAL A 251 -3.52 -5.96 -10.03
N THR A 252 -4.52 -5.51 -9.26
CA THR A 252 -5.84 -5.12 -9.78
C THR A 252 -5.78 -3.71 -10.39
N SER A 253 -6.51 -3.48 -11.49
CA SER A 253 -6.71 -2.14 -12.09
C SER A 253 -7.83 -1.39 -11.36
N ARG A 254 -7.79 -0.06 -11.17
CA ARG A 254 -6.74 0.91 -11.56
C ARG A 254 -5.55 0.86 -10.59
N ILE A 255 -4.49 1.64 -10.79
CA ILE A 255 -3.40 1.89 -9.81
C ILE A 255 -3.09 3.38 -9.71
N ALA A 256 -2.50 3.82 -8.60
CA ALA A 256 -1.96 5.16 -8.48
C ALA A 256 -0.48 5.09 -8.09
N VAL A 257 0.38 5.69 -8.90
CA VAL A 257 1.81 5.81 -8.63
C VAL A 257 2.08 7.24 -8.17
N ASP A 258 2.24 7.42 -6.86
CA ASP A 258 2.47 8.74 -6.23
C ASP A 258 1.43 9.80 -6.65
N GLY A 259 0.14 9.43 -6.54
CA GLY A 259 -0.99 10.26 -6.93
C GLY A 259 -1.32 10.27 -8.43
N HIS A 260 -0.49 9.66 -9.29
CA HIS A 260 -0.76 9.55 -10.72
C HIS A 260 -1.52 8.26 -11.04
N GLU A 261 -2.77 8.39 -11.44
CA GLU A 261 -3.64 7.27 -11.81
C GLU A 261 -3.21 6.61 -13.11
N SER A 262 -3.42 5.29 -13.17
CA SER A 262 -3.12 4.45 -14.32
C SER A 262 -4.02 3.22 -14.35
N SER A 263 -4.24 2.63 -15.52
CA SER A 263 -5.13 1.48 -15.68
C SER A 263 -4.57 0.49 -16.69
N LEU A 264 -5.03 -0.76 -16.64
CA LEU A 264 -4.60 -1.79 -17.60
C LEU A 264 -4.93 -1.43 -19.06
N GLU A 265 -5.89 -0.55 -19.30
CA GLU A 265 -6.27 -0.05 -20.63
C GLU A 265 -5.38 1.10 -21.12
N SER A 266 -4.77 1.83 -20.18
CA SER A 266 -3.98 3.04 -20.46
C SER A 266 -2.49 2.83 -20.22
N ASP A 267 -2.07 1.70 -19.66
CA ASP A 267 -0.69 1.40 -19.29
C ASP A 267 -0.18 0.14 -20.00
N VAL A 268 0.95 0.27 -20.70
CA VAL A 268 1.59 -0.85 -21.39
C VAL A 268 2.80 -1.40 -20.63
N SER A 269 3.09 -0.85 -19.44
CA SER A 269 4.15 -1.33 -18.58
C SER A 269 3.83 -2.72 -18.02
N GLN A 270 4.88 -3.52 -17.86
CA GLN A 270 4.79 -4.88 -17.35
C GLN A 270 5.87 -5.06 -16.31
N TRP A 271 5.45 -5.20 -15.06
CA TRP A 271 6.35 -5.30 -13.93
C TRP A 271 5.82 -6.26 -12.88
N LEU A 272 6.72 -6.77 -12.05
CA LEU A 272 6.36 -7.63 -10.93
C LEU A 272 7.24 -7.38 -9.72
N ILE A 273 6.76 -7.83 -8.57
CA ILE A 273 7.50 -7.84 -7.31
C ILE A 273 7.45 -9.23 -6.67
N SER A 274 8.48 -9.59 -5.91
CA SER A 274 8.56 -10.86 -5.16
C SER A 274 7.75 -10.82 -3.86
N GLU A 275 7.06 -11.91 -3.49
CA GLU A 275 6.26 -11.98 -2.26
C GLU A 275 6.44 -13.33 -1.50
N PRO A 276 7.08 -13.33 -0.31
CA PRO A 276 7.87 -12.23 0.28
C PRO A 276 9.17 -12.01 -0.50
N GLY A 277 9.76 -10.82 -0.41
CA GLY A 277 11.09 -10.55 -0.96
C GLY A 277 11.41 -9.07 -1.06
N ASN A 278 12.43 -8.76 -1.87
CA ASN A 278 13.02 -7.43 -2.05
C ASN A 278 13.34 -7.15 -3.54
N LYS A 279 12.67 -7.86 -4.46
CA LYS A 279 12.97 -7.80 -5.89
C LYS A 279 11.86 -7.13 -6.65
N PHE A 280 12.25 -6.19 -7.50
CA PHE A 280 11.39 -5.55 -8.49
C PHE A 280 11.87 -5.96 -9.88
N CYS A 281 10.96 -6.37 -10.76
CA CYS A 281 11.31 -6.81 -12.11
C CYS A 281 10.46 -6.13 -13.17
N VAL A 282 11.08 -5.87 -14.32
CA VAL A 282 10.42 -5.43 -15.55
C VAL A 282 10.49 -6.53 -16.58
N ILE A 283 9.38 -6.78 -17.24
CA ILE A 283 9.23 -7.88 -18.20
C ILE A 283 8.77 -7.28 -19.52
N ASP A 284 9.20 -7.89 -20.63
CA ASP A 284 8.83 -7.41 -21.97
C ASP A 284 7.67 -8.15 -22.62
N LYS A 285 7.17 -9.22 -21.98
CA LYS A 285 6.04 -10.03 -22.41
C LYS A 285 4.90 -10.04 -21.37
N PRO A 286 3.66 -9.72 -21.78
CA PRO A 286 2.53 -9.68 -20.86
C PRO A 286 2.15 -11.09 -20.39
N TYR A 287 1.50 -11.21 -19.23
CA TYR A 287 0.97 -12.47 -18.71
C TYR A 287 -0.40 -12.80 -19.33
N HIS A 288 -0.51 -13.95 -20.02
CA HIS A 288 -1.74 -14.43 -20.66
C HIS A 288 -1.88 -15.96 -20.53
N LYS A 289 -3.12 -16.46 -20.42
CA LYS A 289 -3.41 -17.91 -20.53
C LYS A 289 -3.53 -18.27 -22.00
N SER A 290 -2.81 -19.30 -22.46
CA SER A 290 -2.91 -19.79 -23.84
C SER A 290 -4.22 -20.56 -24.08
N GLN A 291 -5.36 -19.87 -24.12
CA GLN A 291 -6.62 -20.43 -24.60
C GLN A 291 -7.39 -19.40 -25.43
N ILE A 292 -6.96 -19.18 -26.68
CA ILE A 292 -7.85 -18.67 -27.72
C ILE A 292 -7.68 -19.58 -28.94
N LYS A 293 -8.77 -20.24 -29.32
CA LYS A 293 -8.96 -20.86 -30.64
C LYS A 293 -9.26 -19.73 -31.63
N GLU A 294 -8.25 -18.98 -32.06
CA GLU A 294 -8.39 -18.07 -33.21
C GLU A 294 -7.03 -17.94 -33.92
N PRO A 295 -6.93 -18.19 -35.24
CA PRO A 295 -5.66 -18.64 -35.83
C PRO A 295 -4.63 -17.53 -36.09
N ALA A 296 -4.99 -16.25 -35.97
CA ALA A 296 -4.18 -15.16 -36.53
C ALA A 296 -3.34 -14.36 -35.52
N MET A 297 -3.62 -14.39 -34.20
CA MET A 297 -2.88 -13.56 -33.23
C MET A 297 -2.54 -14.23 -31.88
N ALA A 298 -2.93 -15.47 -31.62
CA ALA A 298 -2.66 -16.14 -30.35
C ALA A 298 -1.39 -17.02 -30.42
N LYS A 299 -0.19 -16.42 -30.41
CA LYS A 299 1.03 -17.19 -30.11
C LYS A 299 1.07 -17.49 -28.61
N SER A 300 1.10 -18.77 -28.24
CA SER A 300 1.24 -19.20 -26.84
C SER A 300 2.53 -18.65 -26.23
N GLN A 301 2.50 -18.14 -24.99
CA GLN A 301 3.69 -17.65 -24.27
C GLN A 301 4.85 -18.64 -24.21
N THR A 302 4.57 -19.94 -24.31
CA THR A 302 5.61 -20.98 -24.37
C THR A 302 6.42 -20.87 -25.66
N LYS A 303 5.85 -20.37 -26.75
CA LYS A 303 6.50 -20.24 -28.07
C LYS A 303 7.12 -18.87 -28.33
N GLU A 304 7.11 -17.95 -27.37
CA GLU A 304 7.76 -16.64 -27.50
C GLU A 304 9.01 -16.52 -26.63
N ALA A 305 10.04 -15.86 -27.15
CA ALA A 305 11.18 -15.44 -26.35
C ALA A 305 10.80 -14.26 -25.43
N ALA A 306 11.42 -14.19 -24.25
CA ALA A 306 11.12 -13.17 -23.24
C ALA A 306 12.34 -12.85 -22.38
N VAL A 307 12.42 -11.60 -21.91
CA VAL A 307 13.41 -11.11 -20.95
C VAL A 307 12.72 -10.45 -19.76
N ALA A 308 13.20 -10.79 -18.57
CA ALA A 308 12.86 -10.11 -17.34
C ALA A 308 14.14 -9.54 -16.71
N VAL A 309 14.12 -8.27 -16.33
CA VAL A 309 15.23 -7.59 -15.65
C VAL A 309 14.81 -7.27 -14.23
N CYS A 310 15.47 -7.90 -13.26
CA CYS A 310 15.14 -7.81 -11.84
C CYS A 310 16.20 -7.06 -11.07
N ILE A 311 15.80 -6.03 -10.35
CA ILE A 311 16.63 -5.21 -9.45
C ILE A 311 16.47 -5.73 -8.01
N ASP A 312 17.59 -5.92 -7.33
CA ASP A 312 17.65 -6.32 -5.91
C ASP A 312 17.78 -5.08 -5.02
N ASP A 313 16.67 -4.36 -4.82
CA ASP A 313 16.62 -3.13 -4.03
C ASP A 313 15.34 -3.08 -3.19
N ALA A 314 15.50 -3.09 -1.87
CA ALA A 314 14.39 -3.13 -0.93
C ALA A 314 13.52 -1.85 -0.99
N THR A 315 14.10 -0.72 -1.39
CA THR A 315 13.41 0.56 -1.44
C THR A 315 12.54 0.66 -2.67
N ILE A 316 13.06 0.31 -3.85
CA ILE A 316 12.28 0.21 -5.09
C ILE A 316 11.17 -0.81 -4.92
N PHE A 317 11.50 -2.00 -4.39
CA PHE A 317 10.51 -3.01 -4.06
C PHE A 317 9.40 -2.46 -3.14
N GLY A 318 9.77 -1.77 -2.07
CA GLY A 318 8.84 -1.19 -1.09
C GLY A 318 7.85 -0.23 -1.74
N HIS A 319 8.30 0.67 -2.61
CA HIS A 319 7.43 1.63 -3.29
C HIS A 319 6.43 0.96 -4.25
N PHE A 320 6.87 -0.03 -5.03
CA PHE A 320 5.96 -0.77 -5.91
C PHE A 320 4.99 -1.67 -5.15
N ASN A 321 5.37 -2.19 -3.99
CA ASN A 321 4.48 -2.93 -3.10
C ASN A 321 3.40 -2.03 -2.47
N LEU A 322 3.69 -0.73 -2.25
CA LEU A 322 2.70 0.23 -1.74
C LEU A 322 1.61 0.60 -2.75
N ILE A 323 1.95 0.65 -4.06
CA ILE A 323 1.00 0.95 -5.14
C ILE A 323 -0.21 0.00 -5.11
N GLU A 324 0.02 -1.28 -4.83
CA GLU A 324 -1.04 -2.28 -4.68
C GLU A 324 -1.86 -2.06 -3.41
N ASN A 325 -1.21 -1.80 -2.26
CA ASN A 325 -1.90 -1.60 -0.99
C ASN A 325 -2.88 -0.42 -1.06
N LEU A 326 -2.56 0.64 -1.81
CA LEU A 326 -3.45 1.76 -2.07
C LEU A 326 -4.74 1.36 -2.79
N GLN A 327 -4.69 0.42 -3.75
CA GLN A 327 -5.87 -0.05 -4.50
C GLN A 327 -6.65 -1.13 -3.78
N GLN A 328 -5.95 -2.03 -3.08
CA GLN A 328 -6.60 -2.93 -2.14
C GLN A 328 -7.37 -2.09 -1.13
N GLN A 329 -6.77 -1.04 -0.56
CA GLN A 329 -7.44 -0.12 0.36
C GLN A 329 -8.55 0.71 -0.28
N LYS A 330 -8.41 1.20 -1.52
CA LYS A 330 -9.47 1.96 -2.23
C LYS A 330 -10.70 1.08 -2.53
N LYS A 331 -10.48 -0.17 -2.95
CA LYS A 331 -11.55 -1.17 -3.12
C LYS A 331 -12.11 -1.63 -1.78
N LEU A 332 -11.27 -1.77 -0.77
CA LEU A 332 -11.70 -2.15 0.58
C LEU A 332 -12.51 -1.03 1.23
N LEU A 333 -12.24 0.25 0.96
CA LEU A 333 -12.94 1.37 1.58
C LEU A 333 -14.33 1.61 0.99
N ASN A 334 -14.51 1.40 -0.31
CA ASN A 334 -15.80 1.62 -0.96
C ASN A 334 -16.84 0.53 -0.62
N ASP A 335 -16.43 -0.63 -0.11
CA ASP A 335 -17.29 -1.75 0.31
C ASP A 335 -17.23 -2.01 1.84
N LEU A 336 -16.65 -1.09 2.64
CA LEU A 336 -16.26 -1.40 4.02
C LEU A 336 -17.46 -1.35 4.99
N ILE A 337 -17.86 -2.53 5.49
CA ILE A 337 -18.86 -2.72 6.56
C ILE A 337 -18.34 -2.14 7.90
N GLY A 338 -17.04 -2.31 8.17
CA GLY A 338 -16.30 -1.72 9.29
C GLY A 338 -14.83 -2.16 9.35
N ALA A 339 -13.91 -1.26 9.71
CA ALA A 339 -12.47 -1.49 9.83
C ALA A 339 -11.98 -1.27 11.27
N ILE A 340 -11.08 -2.13 11.74
CA ILE A 340 -10.35 -1.96 13.00
C ILE A 340 -8.86 -1.84 12.67
N MET A 341 -8.22 -0.77 13.10
CA MET A 341 -6.77 -0.58 12.99
C MET A 341 -6.14 -0.55 14.38
N TYR A 342 -5.09 -1.34 14.55
CA TYR A 342 -4.25 -1.35 15.74
C TYR A 342 -2.85 -0.84 15.38
N LYS A 343 -2.47 0.31 15.91
CA LYS A 343 -1.10 0.82 15.81
C LYS A 343 -0.34 0.36 17.05
N ALA A 344 0.68 -0.47 16.89
CA ALA A 344 1.51 -0.87 18.03
C ALA A 344 2.44 0.29 18.49
N PRO A 345 2.92 0.27 19.74
CA PRO A 345 3.90 1.24 20.23
C PRO A 345 5.16 1.26 19.37
N THR A 346 5.78 2.43 19.21
CA THR A 346 6.99 2.66 18.38
C THR A 346 6.87 2.36 16.88
N GLN A 347 5.71 1.86 16.43
CA GLN A 347 5.47 1.55 15.03
C GLN A 347 4.83 2.74 14.31
N ASN A 348 5.39 3.08 13.14
CA ASN A 348 4.78 4.04 12.24
C ASN A 348 3.63 3.43 11.43
N ARG A 349 3.55 2.10 11.32
CA ARG A 349 2.52 1.36 10.60
C ARG A 349 1.51 0.73 11.57
N GLY A 350 0.26 0.64 11.13
CA GLY A 350 -0.79 -0.09 11.81
C GLY A 350 -0.96 -1.52 11.25
N LYS A 351 -1.69 -2.33 12.00
CA LYS A 351 -2.26 -3.60 11.55
C LYS A 351 -3.77 -3.39 11.45
N ALA A 352 -4.36 -3.66 10.28
CA ALA A 352 -5.80 -3.51 10.06
C ALA A 352 -6.50 -4.86 9.93
N LEU A 353 -7.71 -4.94 10.48
CA LEU A 353 -8.72 -5.97 10.25
C LEU A 353 -9.92 -5.33 9.59
N ILE A 354 -10.56 -6.10 8.71
CA ILE A 354 -11.74 -5.66 7.96
C ILE A 354 -12.84 -6.69 8.21
N ALA A 355 -13.98 -6.21 8.65
CA ALA A 355 -15.15 -7.04 8.92
C ALA A 355 -15.60 -7.80 7.67
N GLY A 356 -15.98 -9.07 7.83
CA GLY A 356 -16.42 -9.94 6.73
C GLY A 356 -15.29 -10.51 5.86
N ALA A 357 -14.04 -10.08 6.04
CA ALA A 357 -12.89 -10.70 5.39
C ALA A 357 -12.28 -11.75 6.33
N ALA A 358 -12.22 -13.02 5.90
CA ALA A 358 -11.53 -14.11 6.61
C ALA A 358 -9.99 -13.97 6.64
N GLY A 359 -9.47 -12.75 6.45
CA GLY A 359 -8.05 -12.46 6.26
C GLY A 359 -7.33 -12.17 7.58
N ALA A 360 -6.05 -12.54 7.64
CA ALA A 360 -5.15 -12.14 8.72
C ALA A 360 -4.99 -10.60 8.80
N TRP A 361 -4.48 -10.12 9.94
CA TRP A 361 -4.01 -8.74 10.12
C TRP A 361 -3.19 -8.26 8.91
N GLN A 362 -3.60 -7.13 8.32
CA GLN A 362 -2.92 -6.56 7.16
C GLN A 362 -2.08 -5.35 7.60
N ASP A 363 -0.85 -5.26 7.08
CA ASP A 363 -0.03 -4.06 7.29
C ASP A 363 -0.65 -2.87 6.57
N THR A 364 -0.84 -1.77 7.32
CA THR A 364 -1.14 -0.48 6.71
C THR A 364 0.15 0.19 6.27
N VAL A 365 0.06 1.20 5.41
CA VAL A 365 1.19 2.13 5.26
C VAL A 365 1.36 2.94 6.55
N ALA A 366 2.39 3.80 6.60
CA ALA A 366 2.64 4.61 7.78
C ALA A 366 1.44 5.50 8.10
N VAL A 367 0.90 5.39 9.32
CA VAL A 367 -0.24 6.19 9.80
C VAL A 367 0.10 7.67 10.00
N THR A 368 1.38 8.02 9.87
CA THR A 368 1.87 9.39 9.96
C THR A 368 1.66 10.19 8.67
N GLY A 369 1.38 9.51 7.54
CA GLY A 369 1.12 10.15 6.25
C GLY A 369 -0.37 10.18 5.92
N GLU A 370 -0.78 11.14 5.10
CA GLU A 370 -2.19 11.34 4.69
C GLU A 370 -2.68 10.36 3.61
N ASN A 371 -1.78 9.55 3.05
CA ASN A 371 -2.06 8.67 1.91
C ASN A 371 -1.80 7.22 2.27
N GLY A 372 -2.66 6.31 1.81
CA GLY A 372 -2.43 4.86 1.84
C GLY A 372 -2.77 4.13 3.13
N HIS A 373 -3.67 4.67 3.95
CA HIS A 373 -4.38 3.85 4.92
C HIS A 373 -5.85 4.23 5.02
N SER A 374 -6.67 3.27 5.42
CA SER A 374 -8.14 3.41 5.47
C SER A 374 -8.59 4.61 6.30
N PHE A 375 -7.85 4.92 7.37
CA PHE A 375 -8.21 6.00 8.27
C PHE A 375 -7.95 7.41 7.71
N ALA A 376 -6.85 7.64 6.98
CA ALA A 376 -6.63 8.95 6.36
C ALA A 376 -7.65 9.18 5.25
N LYS A 377 -7.98 8.12 4.51
CA LYS A 377 -9.03 8.15 3.49
C LYS A 377 -10.40 8.51 4.08
N ALA A 378 -10.78 7.88 5.19
CA ALA A 378 -12.03 8.19 5.90
C ALA A 378 -12.06 9.62 6.47
N LEU A 379 -10.90 10.26 6.62
CA LEU A 379 -10.76 11.61 7.15
C LEU A 379 -10.53 12.67 6.07
N GLU A 380 -10.52 12.35 4.78
CA GLU A 380 -10.26 13.33 3.70
C GLU A 380 -11.15 14.58 3.83
N HIS A 381 -12.44 14.38 4.11
CA HIS A 381 -13.43 15.45 4.29
C HIS A 381 -13.44 16.07 5.69
N VAL A 382 -12.63 15.55 6.60
CA VAL A 382 -12.43 16.07 7.97
C VAL A 382 -11.20 16.97 8.02
N ILE A 383 -10.15 16.63 7.27
CA ILE A 383 -8.88 17.36 7.26
C ILE A 383 -8.88 18.54 6.28
N ALA A 384 -9.76 18.52 5.28
CA ALA A 384 -9.95 19.59 4.31
C ALA A 384 -11.43 19.94 4.22
N ALA A 385 -11.73 21.19 3.88
CA ALA A 385 -13.11 21.65 3.72
C ALA A 385 -13.77 20.92 2.55
N ASP A 386 -14.97 20.38 2.81
CA ASP A 386 -15.79 19.67 1.84
C ASP A 386 -17.22 20.23 1.85
N ALA A 387 -17.79 20.37 0.65
CA ALA A 387 -19.11 20.99 0.47
C ALA A 387 -20.27 20.01 0.72
N THR A 388 -20.04 18.70 0.68
CA THR A 388 -21.07 17.66 0.79
C THR A 388 -21.02 16.96 2.15
N ASN A 389 -19.84 16.64 2.67
CA ASN A 389 -19.69 15.93 3.94
C ASN A 389 -19.65 16.87 5.15
N LYS A 390 -20.35 16.50 6.22
CA LYS A 390 -20.52 17.26 7.46
C LYS A 390 -20.27 16.34 8.66
N PHE A 391 -19.75 16.86 9.76
CA PHE A 391 -19.31 16.04 10.89
C PHE A 391 -19.31 16.75 12.25
N ILE A 392 -19.44 15.93 13.29
CA ILE A 392 -19.12 16.27 14.67
C ILE A 392 -17.83 15.55 15.06
N ALA A 393 -16.85 16.28 15.59
CA ALA A 393 -15.64 15.72 16.15
C ALA A 393 -15.58 15.92 17.67
N TYR A 394 -15.25 14.85 18.38
CA TYR A 394 -15.15 14.85 19.84
C TYR A 394 -13.87 14.21 20.32
N ASN A 395 -13.23 14.80 21.32
CA ASN A 395 -11.97 14.31 21.90
C ASN A 395 -11.76 14.97 23.25
N ASN A 396 -11.37 14.20 24.27
CA ASN A 396 -11.06 14.76 25.58
C ASN A 396 -9.75 15.56 25.64
N ILE A 397 -8.86 15.35 24.67
CA ILE A 397 -7.64 16.13 24.45
C ILE A 397 -7.68 16.57 22.98
N PRO A 398 -8.49 17.58 22.63
CA PRO A 398 -8.60 18.01 21.24
C PRO A 398 -7.31 18.69 20.76
N PRO A 399 -7.01 18.67 19.46
CA PRO A 399 -5.81 19.30 18.91
C PRO A 399 -5.83 20.81 19.14
N ASP A 400 -4.65 21.37 19.43
CA ASP A 400 -4.40 22.81 19.52
C ASP A 400 -5.26 23.57 20.57
N VAL A 401 -5.95 22.86 21.47
CA VAL A 401 -6.68 23.46 22.60
C VAL A 401 -6.02 23.05 23.93
N PRO A 402 -5.22 23.94 24.55
CA PRO A 402 -4.59 23.63 25.83
C PRO A 402 -5.61 23.65 26.98
N LYS A 403 -5.37 22.82 28.00
CA LYS A 403 -6.03 22.89 29.34
C LYS A 403 -7.55 22.61 29.35
N VAL A 404 -8.07 21.72 28.52
CA VAL A 404 -9.47 21.28 28.67
C VAL A 404 -9.59 20.20 29.76
N ASN A 405 -10.48 20.42 30.72
CA ASN A 405 -10.77 19.46 31.78
C ASN A 405 -12.13 18.80 31.50
N THR A 406 -12.11 17.55 31.05
CA THR A 406 -13.31 16.72 30.93
C THR A 406 -13.08 15.38 31.61
N LYS A 407 -14.15 14.82 32.19
CA LYS A 407 -14.14 13.48 32.78
C LYS A 407 -14.36 12.38 31.76
N SER A 408 -14.80 12.69 30.56
CA SER A 408 -14.93 11.70 29.47
C SER A 408 -13.58 11.41 28.85
N ASN A 409 -13.37 10.16 28.42
CA ASN A 409 -12.18 9.77 27.65
C ASN A 409 -12.49 9.52 26.17
N SER A 410 -13.78 9.60 25.81
CA SER A 410 -14.30 9.32 24.48
C SER A 410 -13.66 10.22 23.42
N LYS A 411 -13.25 9.61 22.31
CA LYS A 411 -12.72 10.31 21.13
C LYS A 411 -13.25 9.66 19.85
N GLY A 412 -13.54 10.46 18.85
CA GLY A 412 -14.13 9.99 17.61
C GLY A 412 -14.77 11.08 16.78
N LEU A 413 -15.39 10.64 15.68
CA LEU A 413 -16.06 11.48 14.71
C LEU A 413 -17.35 10.84 14.25
N LEU A 414 -18.41 11.63 14.12
CA LEU A 414 -19.66 11.23 13.51
C LEU A 414 -19.86 12.07 12.25
N MET A 415 -19.89 11.42 11.09
CA MET A 415 -19.87 12.04 9.76
C MET A 415 -21.12 11.63 8.98
N MET A 416 -21.64 12.54 8.17
CA MET A 416 -22.77 12.31 7.27
C MET A 416 -22.64 13.17 6.01
N ASN A 417 -23.22 12.71 4.91
CA ASN A 417 -23.50 13.54 3.74
C ASN A 417 -24.99 13.90 3.72
N PRO A 418 -25.40 15.14 4.01
CA PRO A 418 -26.82 15.51 4.02
C PRO A 418 -27.51 15.50 2.64
N ARG A 419 -26.77 15.30 1.54
CA ARG A 419 -27.32 15.29 0.17
C ARG A 419 -27.68 13.90 -0.33
N ASP A 420 -27.01 12.87 0.19
CA ASP A 420 -27.12 11.50 -0.28
C ASP A 420 -27.57 10.61 0.87
N ALA A 421 -28.69 9.92 0.68
CA ALA A 421 -29.27 9.07 1.71
C ALA A 421 -28.35 7.90 2.06
N ASP A 422 -28.24 7.61 3.36
CA ASP A 422 -27.48 6.48 3.92
C ASP A 422 -25.95 6.57 3.74
N GLU A 423 -25.42 7.78 3.52
CA GLU A 423 -23.99 8.06 3.54
C GLU A 423 -23.56 8.62 4.90
N ALA A 424 -23.32 7.74 5.87
CA ALA A 424 -22.83 8.13 7.19
C ALA A 424 -21.73 7.19 7.71
N SER A 425 -20.89 7.73 8.58
CA SER A 425 -19.75 7.01 9.16
C SER A 425 -19.50 7.41 10.59
N TRP A 426 -19.13 6.44 11.42
CA TRP A 426 -18.76 6.67 12.81
C TRP A 426 -17.37 6.10 13.09
N ILE A 427 -16.52 6.98 13.62
CA ILE A 427 -15.15 6.69 13.96
C ILE A 427 -14.98 6.76 15.48
N VAL A 428 -14.31 5.76 16.06
CA VAL A 428 -13.91 5.72 17.47
C VAL A 428 -12.40 5.47 17.55
N HIS A 429 -11.67 6.23 18.36
CA HIS A 429 -10.22 6.06 18.48
C HIS A 429 -9.69 6.40 19.87
N THR A 430 -8.42 6.07 20.11
CA THR A 430 -7.74 6.35 21.39
C THR A 430 -6.72 7.49 21.30
N VAL A 431 -6.47 8.02 20.10
CA VAL A 431 -5.42 9.03 19.82
C VAL A 431 -5.79 10.43 20.38
N PRO A 432 -5.07 10.98 21.38
CA PRO A 432 -5.24 12.36 21.81
C PRO A 432 -4.64 13.34 20.78
N GLY A 433 -5.18 14.55 20.69
CA GLY A 433 -4.72 15.58 19.76
C GLY A 433 -5.06 15.32 18.29
N PHE A 434 -6.05 14.46 18.02
CA PHE A 434 -6.38 13.98 16.68
C PHE A 434 -7.90 13.83 16.48
N PRO A 435 -8.42 13.99 15.25
CA PRO A 435 -7.79 14.64 14.10
C PRO A 435 -7.86 16.16 14.16
N LYS A 436 -7.04 16.86 13.37
CA LYS A 436 -7.13 18.32 13.21
C LYS A 436 -8.24 18.68 12.22
N ALA A 437 -9.41 19.04 12.74
CA ALA A 437 -10.55 19.45 11.90
C ALA A 437 -10.18 20.61 10.97
N LEU A 438 -10.33 20.40 9.67
CA LEU A 438 -10.12 21.35 8.56
C LEU A 438 -8.71 21.95 8.46
N ARG A 439 -7.69 21.29 9.03
CA ARG A 439 -6.31 21.81 9.11
C ARG A 439 -5.24 20.82 8.65
N GLY A 440 -5.61 19.93 7.74
CA GLY A 440 -4.72 18.91 7.19
C GLY A 440 -4.52 17.70 8.10
N TYR A 441 -3.98 16.63 7.52
CA TYR A 441 -3.72 15.40 8.25
C TYR A 441 -2.41 15.50 9.02
N VAL A 442 -2.48 15.37 10.34
CA VAL A 442 -1.30 15.27 11.20
C VAL A 442 -1.57 14.23 12.27
N PHE A 443 -0.83 13.12 12.22
CA PHE A 443 -0.79 12.19 13.33
C PHE A 443 0.13 12.76 14.43
N PRO A 444 -0.33 12.89 15.69
CA PRO A 444 0.45 13.52 16.76
C PRO A 444 1.79 12.79 17.00
N PRO A 445 2.95 13.48 16.89
CA PRO A 445 4.26 12.84 17.03
C PRO A 445 4.48 12.12 18.36
N ALA A 446 3.94 12.67 19.46
CA ALA A 446 4.02 12.06 20.79
C ALA A 446 3.32 10.69 20.88
N GLU A 447 2.32 10.47 20.03
CA GLU A 447 1.49 9.27 20.01
C GLU A 447 2.07 8.17 19.10
N ILE A 448 3.17 8.45 18.37
CA ILE A 448 3.92 7.42 17.62
C ILE A 448 4.53 6.41 18.60
N GLN A 449 4.96 6.86 19.77
CA GLN A 449 5.57 5.99 20.79
C GLN A 449 4.55 5.08 21.49
N LYS A 450 3.25 5.30 21.29
CA LYS A 450 2.18 4.58 22.00
C LYS A 450 1.35 3.67 21.09
N GLY A 451 0.72 2.68 21.71
CA GLY A 451 -0.25 1.79 21.10
C GLY A 451 -1.63 2.43 21.02
N HIS A 452 -2.27 2.37 19.86
CA HIS A 452 -3.58 2.96 19.61
C HIS A 452 -4.52 2.02 18.88
N LEU A 453 -5.80 2.12 19.22
CA LEU A 453 -6.88 1.41 18.55
C LEU A 453 -7.77 2.45 17.85
N LEU A 454 -8.14 2.15 16.62
CA LEU A 454 -9.06 2.95 15.84
C LEU A 454 -10.08 2.05 15.16
N ILE A 455 -11.35 2.46 15.17
CA ILE A 455 -12.48 1.75 14.58
C ILE A 455 -13.20 2.73 13.66
N CYS A 456 -13.52 2.27 12.46
CA CYS A 456 -14.32 3.00 11.48
C CYS A 456 -15.51 2.13 11.08
N LEU A 457 -16.73 2.65 11.22
CA LEU A 457 -17.98 1.96 10.90
C LEU A 457 -18.75 2.78 9.88
N THR A 458 -19.19 2.14 8.80
CA THR A 458 -20.14 2.74 7.86
C THR A 458 -21.55 2.46 8.37
N ILE A 459 -22.31 3.50 8.65
CA ILE A 459 -23.61 3.41 9.32
C ILE A 459 -24.71 4.00 8.43
N LYS A 460 -25.94 3.54 8.63
CA LYS A 460 -27.09 4.24 8.06
C LYS A 460 -27.32 5.53 8.81
N GLU A 461 -27.88 6.52 8.13
CA GLU A 461 -28.23 7.77 8.78
C GLU A 461 -29.25 7.58 9.90
N SER A 462 -30.15 6.60 9.78
CA SER A 462 -31.12 6.26 10.84
C SER A 462 -30.46 5.93 12.19
N GLU A 463 -29.22 5.45 12.17
CA GLU A 463 -28.49 5.04 13.38
C GLU A 463 -27.85 6.22 14.13
N ILE A 464 -27.74 7.39 13.51
CA ILE A 464 -27.04 8.57 14.05
C ILE A 464 -27.65 9.03 15.37
N ASP A 465 -28.98 9.08 15.48
CA ASP A 465 -29.63 9.53 16.71
C ASP A 465 -29.44 8.53 17.87
N ALA A 466 -29.36 7.22 17.56
CA ALA A 466 -29.04 6.19 18.55
C ALA A 466 -27.60 6.32 19.06
N ILE A 467 -26.64 6.57 18.17
CA ILE A 467 -25.24 6.86 18.53
C ILE A 467 -25.16 8.14 19.36
N ALA A 468 -25.84 9.20 18.94
CA ALA A 468 -25.87 10.48 19.63
C ALA A 468 -26.43 10.34 21.05
N MET A 469 -27.45 9.49 21.27
CA MET A 469 -27.96 9.20 22.60
C MET A 469 -26.90 8.57 23.50
N ALA A 470 -26.12 7.61 22.99
CA ALA A 470 -25.05 6.96 23.74
C ALA A 470 -23.89 7.92 24.04
N LEU A 471 -23.48 8.73 23.06
CA LEU A 471 -22.48 9.76 23.25
C LEU A 471 -22.93 10.81 24.27
N ARG A 472 -24.19 11.25 24.24
CA ARG A 472 -24.72 12.22 25.21
C ARG A 472 -24.57 11.74 26.66
N ILE A 473 -24.76 10.44 26.90
CA ILE A 473 -24.58 9.83 28.23
C ILE A 473 -23.08 9.77 28.61
N ALA A 474 -22.19 9.58 27.64
CA ALA A 474 -20.75 9.57 27.84
C ALA A 474 -20.13 10.99 27.96
N THR A 475 -20.94 12.03 27.72
CA THR A 475 -20.58 13.46 27.83
C THR A 475 -19.19 13.79 27.23
N PRO A 476 -18.92 13.42 25.96
CA PRO A 476 -17.65 13.73 25.33
C PRO A 476 -17.53 15.25 25.10
N LEU A 477 -16.29 15.72 25.01
CA LEU A 477 -16.02 17.10 24.59
C LEU A 477 -16.08 17.19 23.07
N ILE A 478 -17.08 17.91 22.55
CA ILE A 478 -17.18 18.26 21.13
C ILE A 478 -16.32 19.49 20.88
N TYR A 479 -15.42 19.42 19.89
CA TYR A 479 -14.52 20.53 19.54
C TYR A 479 -14.73 21.02 18.10
N HIS A 480 -15.54 20.32 17.30
CA HIS A 480 -15.97 20.76 15.98
C HIS A 480 -17.36 20.21 15.68
N ASN A 481 -18.20 21.02 15.05
CA ASN A 481 -19.51 20.64 14.53
C ASN A 481 -19.85 21.55 13.34
N ASP A 482 -20.02 20.98 12.16
CA ASP A 482 -20.51 21.69 10.96
C ASP A 482 -21.77 21.04 10.37
N ILE A 483 -22.45 20.16 11.12
CA ILE A 483 -23.71 19.55 10.71
C ILE A 483 -24.80 20.65 10.60
N PRO A 484 -25.51 20.76 9.48
CA PRO A 484 -26.55 21.78 9.29
C PRO A 484 -27.66 21.70 10.34
N ASP A 485 -28.20 22.86 10.74
CA ASP A 485 -29.26 22.93 11.75
C ASP A 485 -30.49 22.09 11.41
N ALA A 486 -30.83 21.95 10.12
CA ALA A 486 -31.93 21.09 9.66
C ALA A 486 -31.72 19.61 10.04
N GLU A 487 -30.50 19.10 9.90
CA GLU A 487 -30.13 17.73 10.28
C GLU A 487 -30.03 17.56 11.81
N ILE A 488 -29.58 18.61 12.50
CA ILE A 488 -29.54 18.62 13.96
C ILE A 488 -30.96 18.61 14.53
N ASP A 489 -31.85 19.44 13.98
CA ASP A 489 -33.22 19.63 14.48
C ASP A 489 -34.13 18.44 14.20
N SER A 490 -33.87 17.68 13.12
CA SER A 490 -34.58 16.43 12.83
C SER A 490 -34.22 15.30 13.79
N ARG A 491 -33.14 15.44 14.58
CA ARG A 491 -32.56 14.37 15.42
C ARG A 491 -32.44 14.82 16.89
N PRO A 492 -33.43 14.51 17.75
CA PRO A 492 -33.51 15.06 19.11
C PRO A 492 -32.30 14.78 20.02
N ASN A 493 -31.66 13.62 19.90
CA ASN A 493 -30.47 13.31 20.69
C ASN A 493 -29.22 13.95 20.11
N LEU A 494 -29.13 14.06 18.78
CA LEU A 494 -28.06 14.81 18.11
C LEU A 494 -28.10 16.29 18.50
N LYS A 495 -29.28 16.92 18.47
CA LYS A 495 -29.51 18.30 18.96
C LYS A 495 -29.03 18.49 20.39
N LYS A 496 -29.39 17.56 21.29
CA LYS A 496 -28.97 17.64 22.70
C LYS A 496 -27.47 17.43 22.88
N LEU A 497 -26.85 16.59 22.04
CA LEU A 497 -25.41 16.36 22.04
C LEU A 497 -24.65 17.60 21.55
N ALA A 498 -25.06 18.15 20.39
CA ALA A 498 -24.46 19.35 19.80
C ALA A 498 -24.57 20.58 20.71
N ASN A 499 -25.71 20.76 21.38
CA ASN A 499 -25.95 21.87 22.30
C ASN A 499 -25.34 21.66 23.71
N ALA A 500 -24.56 20.59 23.92
CA ALA A 500 -23.95 20.22 25.21
C ALA A 500 -24.94 20.24 26.39
N ALA A 501 -26.16 19.72 26.19
CA ALA A 501 -27.21 19.78 27.20
C ALA A 501 -26.80 19.05 28.50
N SER A 502 -26.58 19.82 29.56
CA SER A 502 -25.98 19.35 30.83
C SER A 502 -26.90 18.46 31.68
N ARG A 503 -28.22 18.51 31.46
CA ARG A 503 -29.20 17.78 32.28
C ARG A 503 -29.46 16.38 31.71
N LEU A 504 -28.74 15.39 32.24
CA LEU A 504 -29.07 13.98 32.06
C LEU A 504 -30.12 13.55 33.08
N THR A 505 -31.32 13.23 32.61
CA THR A 505 -32.34 12.55 33.42
C THR A 505 -32.14 11.04 33.36
N PRO A 506 -32.47 10.30 34.43
CA PRO A 506 -32.46 8.84 34.39
C PRO A 506 -33.28 8.26 33.22
N PRO A 507 -32.89 7.10 32.65
CA PRO A 507 -31.79 6.24 33.09
C PRO A 507 -30.40 6.78 32.73
N LEU A 508 -29.47 6.72 33.70
CA LEU A 508 -28.07 7.19 33.55
C LEU A 508 -27.16 6.13 32.90
N THR A 509 -27.75 5.09 32.35
CA THR A 509 -27.08 4.08 31.52
C THR A 509 -27.96 3.77 30.33
N VAL A 510 -27.36 3.62 29.17
CA VAL A 510 -28.08 3.28 27.94
C VAL A 510 -27.39 2.13 27.23
N THR A 511 -28.21 1.30 26.58
CA THR A 511 -27.79 0.31 25.60
C THR A 511 -28.47 0.68 24.29
N ARG A 512 -27.72 0.73 23.19
CA ARG A 512 -28.23 0.97 21.84
C ARG A 512 -27.64 -0.07 20.92
N ASP A 513 -28.50 -0.71 20.15
CA ASP A 513 -28.09 -1.61 19.08
C ASP A 513 -28.23 -0.86 17.77
N ILE A 514 -27.20 -0.93 16.94
CA ILE A 514 -27.17 -0.37 15.59
C ILE A 514 -26.69 -1.44 14.62
N SER A 515 -26.95 -1.25 13.33
CA SER A 515 -26.38 -2.07 12.26
C SER A 515 -25.64 -1.20 11.25
N THR A 516 -24.50 -1.67 10.79
CA THR A 516 -23.75 -0.99 9.71
C THR A 516 -24.52 -1.06 8.38
N ALA A 517 -24.28 -0.12 7.47
CA ALA A 517 -25.15 0.10 6.30
C ALA A 517 -25.20 -1.06 5.27
N ALA A 518 -24.16 -1.89 5.19
CA ALA A 518 -24.06 -2.93 4.16
C ALA A 518 -25.07 -4.09 4.33
N PRO A 519 -25.41 -4.82 3.24
CA PRO A 519 -26.22 -6.04 3.31
C PRO A 519 -25.60 -7.09 4.25
N GLY A 520 -26.35 -7.53 5.26
CA GLY A 520 -25.81 -8.42 6.30
C GLY A 520 -24.82 -7.75 7.25
N GLY A 521 -24.90 -6.41 7.39
CA GLY A 521 -24.00 -5.59 8.18
C GLY A 521 -23.77 -6.04 9.62
N LEU A 522 -22.65 -5.60 10.18
CA LEU A 522 -22.25 -5.87 11.55
C LEU A 522 -23.31 -5.38 12.54
N LYS A 523 -23.63 -6.24 13.51
CA LYS A 523 -24.39 -5.85 14.69
C LYS A 523 -23.46 -5.19 15.68
N VAL A 524 -23.75 -3.94 16.04
CA VAL A 524 -22.94 -3.17 16.98
C VAL A 524 -23.82 -2.75 18.15
N THR A 525 -23.41 -3.09 19.37
CA THR A 525 -24.06 -2.67 20.60
C THR A 525 -23.20 -1.63 21.32
N ILE A 526 -23.80 -0.49 21.62
CA ILE A 526 -23.17 0.61 22.34
C ILE A 526 -23.69 0.61 23.77
N TYR A 527 -22.78 0.50 24.73
CA TYR A 527 -23.06 0.65 26.16
C TYR A 527 -22.50 1.96 26.64
N SER A 528 -23.32 2.77 27.29
CA SER A 528 -22.86 4.05 27.82
C SER A 528 -23.40 4.28 29.22
N LYS A 529 -22.55 4.85 30.09
CA LYS A 529 -22.90 5.25 31.45
C LYS A 529 -22.53 6.70 31.69
N GLY A 530 -23.41 7.39 32.41
CA GLY A 530 -23.15 8.74 32.89
C GLY A 530 -22.38 8.74 34.20
N GLU A 531 -21.71 9.85 34.48
CA GLU A 531 -20.98 10.08 35.73
C GLU A 531 -21.81 9.77 36.99
N LYS A 532 -23.05 10.27 37.03
CA LYS A 532 -23.94 10.15 38.18
C LYS A 532 -24.47 8.72 38.41
N SER A 533 -24.25 7.78 37.48
CA SER A 533 -24.68 6.38 37.63
C SER A 533 -23.96 5.65 38.76
N LYS A 534 -22.73 6.08 39.10
CA LYS A 534 -21.81 5.40 40.04
C LYS A 534 -21.49 3.94 39.66
N TYR A 535 -21.86 3.50 38.47
CA TYR A 535 -21.62 2.14 38.02
C TYR A 535 -20.21 1.97 37.47
N GLU A 536 -19.67 0.78 37.69
CA GLU A 536 -18.42 0.28 37.12
C GLU A 536 -18.75 -0.26 35.71
N ILE A 537 -18.15 0.31 34.65
CA ILE A 537 -18.52 -0.02 33.26
C ILE A 537 -18.32 -1.52 32.92
N TYR A 538 -17.29 -2.18 33.43
CA TYR A 538 -16.98 -3.56 33.08
C TYR A 538 -17.95 -4.54 33.75
N ARG A 539 -18.04 -4.57 35.07
CA ARG A 539 -18.84 -5.51 35.87
C ARG A 539 -20.32 -5.17 35.88
N ARG A 540 -20.66 -3.91 36.20
CA ARG A 540 -22.06 -3.51 36.45
C ARG A 540 -22.83 -3.24 35.16
N VAL A 541 -22.13 -2.92 34.06
CA VAL A 541 -22.73 -2.72 32.74
C VAL A 541 -22.38 -3.89 31.81
N LEU A 542 -21.12 -4.08 31.41
CA LEU A 542 -20.76 -5.02 30.36
C LEU A 542 -21.00 -6.48 30.74
N VAL A 543 -20.42 -7.01 31.82
CA VAL A 543 -20.64 -8.39 32.28
C VAL A 543 -22.13 -8.66 32.56
N LYS A 544 -22.84 -7.70 33.16
CA LYS A 544 -24.28 -7.82 33.44
C LYS A 544 -25.11 -7.90 32.16
N LYS A 545 -24.76 -7.14 31.12
CA LYS A 545 -25.51 -7.08 29.85
C LYS A 545 -25.12 -8.21 28.89
N LEU A 546 -23.83 -8.52 28.78
CA LEU A 546 -23.30 -9.61 27.97
C LEU A 546 -23.62 -10.99 28.56
N LYS A 547 -23.84 -11.07 29.88
CA LYS A 547 -24.17 -12.30 30.63
C LYS A 547 -23.13 -13.43 30.50
N THR A 548 -21.90 -13.10 30.10
CA THR A 548 -20.78 -14.04 29.91
C THR A 548 -19.51 -13.49 30.58
N SER A 549 -18.48 -14.32 30.71
CA SER A 549 -17.16 -13.84 31.18
C SER A 549 -16.52 -12.98 30.09
N ILE A 550 -15.56 -12.14 30.48
CA ILE A 550 -14.83 -11.27 29.56
C ILE A 550 -13.33 -11.37 29.82
N LYS A 551 -12.52 -11.29 28.75
CA LYS A 551 -11.07 -11.04 28.83
C LYS A 551 -10.80 -9.58 28.50
N VAL A 552 -10.02 -8.89 29.33
CA VAL A 552 -9.86 -7.44 29.26
C VAL A 552 -8.39 -7.03 29.15
N TRP A 553 -8.05 -6.35 28.05
CA TRP A 553 -6.81 -5.62 27.85
C TRP A 553 -7.02 -4.14 28.22
N THR A 554 -6.31 -3.67 29.24
CA THR A 554 -6.53 -2.33 29.83
C THR A 554 -5.46 -2.03 30.86
N THR A 555 -5.12 -0.76 31.05
CA THR A 555 -4.27 -0.32 32.15
C THR A 555 -4.96 -0.54 33.51
N ARG A 556 -4.15 -0.68 34.57
CA ARG A 556 -4.61 -1.10 35.91
C ARG A 556 -4.15 -0.12 37.00
N ASP A 557 -4.98 0.09 38.02
CA ASP A 557 -4.69 0.93 39.19
C ASP A 557 -4.26 0.13 40.43
N LYS A 558 -3.96 -1.16 40.27
CA LYS A 558 -3.65 -2.16 41.33
C LYS A 558 -4.80 -2.43 42.33
N ILE A 559 -5.91 -1.67 42.28
CA ILE A 559 -7.04 -1.82 43.19
C ILE A 559 -8.03 -2.83 42.61
N LEU A 560 -8.40 -2.67 41.34
CA LEU A 560 -9.27 -3.64 40.66
C LEU A 560 -8.44 -4.80 40.13
N LYS A 561 -8.78 -6.02 40.56
CA LYS A 561 -8.17 -7.29 40.15
C LYS A 561 -9.13 -8.10 39.27
N SER A 562 -8.65 -9.23 38.76
CA SER A 562 -9.51 -10.26 38.17
C SER A 562 -10.64 -10.62 39.12
N ASP A 563 -11.88 -10.64 38.63
CA ASP A 563 -13.07 -10.96 39.43
C ASP A 563 -13.69 -12.25 38.91
N CYS A 564 -13.55 -13.33 39.68
CA CYS A 564 -14.11 -14.64 39.35
C CYS A 564 -15.17 -15.11 40.35
N ARG A 565 -15.79 -14.17 41.07
CA ARG A 565 -16.74 -14.48 42.15
C ARG A 565 -18.09 -15.02 41.65
N ILE A 566 -18.44 -14.76 40.39
CA ILE A 566 -19.72 -15.17 39.80
C ILE A 566 -19.44 -16.22 38.75
N PHE A 567 -19.99 -17.42 38.95
CA PHE A 567 -19.86 -18.52 38.00
C PHE A 567 -20.26 -18.08 36.58
N ASN A 568 -19.39 -18.37 35.60
CA ASN A 568 -19.54 -18.01 34.19
C ASN A 568 -19.68 -16.50 33.88
N ARG A 569 -19.32 -15.60 34.81
CA ARG A 569 -19.34 -14.14 34.62
C ARG A 569 -18.09 -13.49 35.19
N ASN A 570 -16.95 -14.02 34.78
CA ASN A 570 -15.66 -13.59 35.27
C ASN A 570 -15.11 -12.38 34.50
N ILE A 571 -14.34 -11.54 35.17
CA ILE A 571 -13.48 -10.54 34.56
C ILE A 571 -12.06 -11.09 34.62
N LYS A 572 -11.57 -11.57 33.47
CA LYS A 572 -10.21 -12.10 33.30
C LYS A 572 -9.33 -11.02 32.70
N LEU A 573 -8.18 -10.80 33.31
CA LEU A 573 -7.29 -9.71 32.96
C LEU A 573 -6.20 -10.21 32.03
N VAL A 574 -6.09 -9.68 30.81
CA VAL A 574 -5.04 -10.08 29.86
C VAL A 574 -3.68 -9.68 30.40
N THR A 575 -2.72 -10.60 30.33
CA THR A 575 -1.33 -10.39 30.78
C THR A 575 -0.52 -9.61 29.75
N SER A 576 0.40 -8.78 30.24
CA SER A 576 1.39 -8.05 29.44
C SER A 576 2.67 -8.89 29.30
N PRO A 577 3.37 -8.87 28.14
CA PRO A 577 3.01 -8.19 26.90
C PRO A 577 2.06 -9.01 26.00
N ILE A 578 1.37 -8.33 25.08
CA ILE A 578 0.63 -8.94 23.97
C ILE A 578 1.38 -8.78 22.65
N THR A 579 1.03 -9.59 21.65
CA THR A 579 1.59 -9.48 20.30
C THR A 579 0.49 -9.30 19.26
N ILE A 580 0.50 -8.18 18.54
CA ILE A 580 -0.41 -7.87 17.45
C ILE A 580 0.31 -8.17 16.13
N SER A 581 0.09 -9.37 15.56
CA SER A 581 0.68 -9.77 14.27
C SER A 581 2.20 -9.52 14.18
N GLY A 582 2.93 -9.96 15.21
CA GLY A 582 4.39 -9.80 15.31
C GLY A 582 4.88 -8.51 15.96
N HIS A 583 4.00 -7.56 16.28
CA HIS A 583 4.37 -6.35 17.03
C HIS A 583 4.02 -6.49 18.50
N ALA A 584 5.02 -6.38 19.38
CA ALA A 584 4.81 -6.41 20.82
C ALA A 584 4.13 -5.12 21.31
N SER A 585 3.27 -5.26 22.32
CA SER A 585 2.65 -4.14 23.03
C SER A 585 2.59 -4.45 24.53
N SER A 586 2.82 -3.44 25.37
CA SER A 586 2.77 -3.56 26.83
C SER A 586 1.73 -2.60 27.41
N LEU A 587 1.28 -2.85 28.64
CA LEU A 587 0.31 -1.99 29.31
C LEU A 587 0.81 -0.55 29.52
N GLU A 588 2.13 -0.35 29.64
CA GLU A 588 2.75 0.96 29.84
C GLU A 588 2.85 1.76 28.54
N SER A 589 2.91 1.08 27.42
CA SER A 589 3.13 1.65 26.09
C SER A 589 1.86 1.69 25.24
N ASP A 590 0.76 1.06 25.68
CA ASP A 590 -0.50 0.97 24.96
C ASP A 590 -1.62 1.71 25.70
N VAL A 591 -2.28 2.65 25.01
CA VAL A 591 -3.40 3.41 25.58
C VAL A 591 -4.76 2.91 25.11
N SER A 592 -4.81 1.77 24.42
CA SER A 592 -6.07 1.14 24.05
C SER A 592 -6.67 0.33 25.20
N GLN A 593 -8.00 0.30 25.26
CA GLN A 593 -8.74 -0.57 26.15
C GLN A 593 -9.77 -1.33 25.34
N TRP A 594 -9.69 -2.66 25.41
CA TRP A 594 -10.63 -3.52 24.70
C TRP A 594 -10.90 -4.79 25.51
N LEU A 595 -12.00 -5.44 25.18
CA LEU A 595 -12.37 -6.71 25.77
C LEU A 595 -13.01 -7.64 24.75
N ILE A 596 -13.03 -8.92 25.09
CA ILE A 596 -13.73 -9.96 24.33
C ILE A 596 -14.57 -10.84 25.26
N SER A 597 -15.67 -11.39 24.75
CA SER A 597 -16.49 -12.38 25.47
C SER A 597 -15.82 -13.75 25.57
N ASP A 598 -15.98 -14.46 26.69
CA ASP A 598 -15.36 -15.77 26.94
C ASP A 598 -16.37 -16.73 27.65
N PRO A 599 -17.08 -17.60 26.92
CA PRO A 599 -17.12 -17.75 25.46
C PRO A 599 -18.00 -16.67 24.77
N GLY A 600 -17.86 -16.54 23.46
CA GLY A 600 -18.75 -15.73 22.61
C GLY A 600 -18.05 -15.17 21.37
N ASN A 601 -18.70 -14.26 20.65
CA ASN A 601 -18.21 -13.66 19.39
C ASN A 601 -18.09 -12.13 19.47
N LYS A 602 -18.02 -11.57 20.67
CA LYS A 602 -18.07 -10.12 20.89
C LYS A 602 -16.70 -9.56 21.17
N PHE A 603 -16.35 -8.52 20.44
CA PHE A 603 -15.22 -7.64 20.70
C PHE A 603 -15.75 -6.26 21.09
N CYS A 604 -15.20 -5.63 22.13
CA CYS A 604 -15.58 -4.26 22.49
C CYS A 604 -14.37 -3.36 22.69
N ALA A 605 -14.42 -2.15 22.15
CA ALA A 605 -13.55 -1.05 22.55
C ALA A 605 -14.20 -0.26 23.69
N VAL A 606 -13.42 0.11 24.70
CA VAL A 606 -13.89 0.86 25.88
C VAL A 606 -13.05 2.12 25.98
N ASP A 607 -13.63 3.27 26.33
CA ASP A 607 -12.88 4.53 26.43
C ASP A 607 -12.18 4.72 27.80
N LYS A 608 -12.60 3.95 28.81
CA LYS A 608 -12.08 4.03 30.17
C LYS A 608 -11.23 2.82 30.54
N PRO A 609 -10.12 3.02 31.28
CA PRO A 609 -9.35 1.92 31.83
C PRO A 609 -10.06 1.25 33.01
N TYR A 610 -9.62 0.04 33.36
CA TYR A 610 -10.16 -0.72 34.50
C TYR A 610 -9.57 -0.24 35.82
N HIS A 611 -9.90 1.01 36.16
CA HIS A 611 -9.54 1.66 37.41
C HIS A 611 -10.78 1.79 38.30
N LYS A 612 -10.63 2.00 39.60
CA LYS A 612 -11.74 2.26 40.54
C LYS A 612 -12.35 3.65 40.33
N SER A 613 -11.54 4.62 39.92
CA SER A 613 -11.96 6.02 39.71
C SER A 613 -13.06 6.18 38.67
N GLN A 614 -13.08 5.36 37.61
CA GLN A 614 -14.08 5.43 36.53
C GLN A 614 -15.52 5.26 37.01
N THR A 615 -15.77 4.70 38.21
CA THR A 615 -17.12 4.65 38.78
C THR A 615 -17.73 6.06 38.92
N LYS A 616 -16.89 7.08 39.10
CA LYS A 616 -17.24 8.51 39.20
C LYS A 616 -17.00 9.29 37.90
N GLU A 617 -16.91 8.60 36.77
CA GLU A 617 -16.67 9.20 35.45
C GLU A 617 -17.68 8.64 34.43
N PRO A 618 -18.01 9.37 33.36
CA PRO A 618 -18.75 8.79 32.25
C PRO A 618 -17.87 7.77 31.48
N ALA A 619 -18.50 6.79 30.83
CA ALA A 619 -17.79 5.79 30.02
C ALA A 619 -18.66 5.28 28.88
N ILE A 620 -18.03 4.90 27.78
CA ILE A 620 -18.67 4.25 26.63
C ILE A 620 -17.89 3.00 26.22
N ALA A 621 -18.63 2.00 25.76
CA ALA A 621 -18.10 0.80 25.15
C ALA A 621 -18.85 0.49 23.85
N VAL A 622 -18.11 0.22 22.79
CA VAL A 622 -18.64 -0.11 21.46
C VAL A 622 -18.30 -1.56 21.17
N CYS A 623 -19.32 -2.41 21.17
CA CYS A 623 -19.20 -3.86 21.01
C CYS A 623 -19.65 -4.31 19.63
N ILE A 624 -18.78 -5.00 18.89
CA ILE A 624 -19.05 -5.57 17.57
C ILE A 624 -19.27 -7.08 17.75
N ASP A 625 -20.35 -7.59 17.18
CA ASP A 625 -20.68 -9.03 17.15
C ASP A 625 -20.18 -9.64 15.84
N ASP A 626 -18.94 -10.11 15.83
CA ASP A 626 -18.29 -10.71 14.67
C ASP A 626 -17.26 -11.75 15.11
N ALA A 627 -17.46 -12.99 14.66
CA ALA A 627 -16.62 -14.12 15.06
C ALA A 627 -15.18 -14.01 14.55
N THR A 628 -14.94 -13.35 13.41
CA THR A 628 -13.59 -13.20 12.84
C THR A 628 -12.80 -12.16 13.63
N ILE A 629 -13.38 -10.99 13.89
CA ILE A 629 -12.78 -9.96 14.74
C ILE A 629 -12.52 -10.53 16.13
N PHE A 630 -13.53 -11.16 16.74
CA PHE A 630 -13.37 -11.83 18.03
C PHE A 630 -12.21 -12.84 18.01
N GLY A 631 -12.14 -13.70 17.00
CA GLY A 631 -11.10 -14.72 16.87
C GLY A 631 -9.70 -14.12 16.89
N HIS A 632 -9.47 -13.03 16.17
CA HIS A 632 -8.17 -12.34 16.16
C HIS A 632 -7.80 -11.75 17.52
N PHE A 633 -8.73 -11.11 18.23
CA PHE A 633 -8.46 -10.57 19.56
C PHE A 633 -8.34 -11.66 20.63
N ASN A 634 -9.02 -12.80 20.46
CA ASN A 634 -8.86 -13.95 21.34
C ASN A 634 -7.49 -14.60 21.21
N LEU A 635 -6.88 -14.58 20.02
CA LEU A 635 -5.48 -14.99 19.83
C LEU A 635 -4.49 -14.02 20.50
N ILE A 636 -4.80 -12.72 20.51
CA ILE A 636 -3.95 -11.70 21.16
C ILE A 636 -4.05 -11.83 22.69
N GLY A 637 -5.27 -12.01 23.22
CA GLY A 637 -5.56 -12.09 24.65
C GLY A 637 -5.59 -13.51 25.23
N GLN A 638 -4.75 -14.43 24.74
CA GLN A 638 -4.75 -15.83 25.19
C GLN A 638 -4.36 -15.96 26.67
N ASN A 639 -3.34 -15.22 27.09
CA ASN A 639 -2.77 -15.31 28.43
C ASN A 639 -3.48 -14.34 29.37
N VAL A 640 -4.08 -14.86 30.44
CA VAL A 640 -4.82 -14.08 31.44
C VAL A 640 -4.25 -14.32 32.84
N GLU A 641 -4.34 -13.29 33.68
CA GLU A 641 -3.98 -13.36 35.09
C GLU A 641 -4.88 -14.37 35.81
N ASN A 642 -4.33 -15.03 36.82
CA ASN A 642 -5.10 -15.90 37.70
C ASN A 642 -6.21 -15.10 38.39
N CYS A 643 -7.32 -15.78 38.66
CA CYS A 643 -8.38 -15.24 39.49
C CYS A 643 -7.83 -14.90 40.88
N ALA A 644 -8.13 -13.69 41.37
CA ALA A 644 -7.70 -13.19 42.67
C ALA A 644 -8.71 -13.47 43.78
#